data_AF-A0A7C3JCF9-F1
#
_entry.id   AF-A0A7C3JCF9-F1
#
_cell.length_a   1.000
_cell.length_b   1.000
_cell.length_c   1.000
_cell.angle_alpha   90.00
_cell.angle_beta   90.00
_cell.angle_gamma   90.00
#
_symmetry.space_group_name_H-M   'P 1'
#
loop_
_entity.id
_entity.type
_entity.pdbx_description
1 polymer ?
#
loop_
_entity_poly.entity_id
_entity_poly.type
_entity_poly.pdbx_seq_one_letter_code
_entity_poly.pdbx_strand_id
1 'polypeptide(L)'
;MEARQKMNHPMRKESEMNRDPDTLPLVAVRKRRSSLFVLGLSIAGVMFILAVFASLNVLRNPTAKPLQLMVAFWWMTVCCLLGAWFSRISREQEGIYLLVGGLLLGAIFLSLIVSGFGLALGIAAVLAASAIPPMRLPEERRHQIFTLGALTGFLVIFIDILGAANRMQIKAVGLLHPLLVIALLLLGFFVYQRQFPHWSFALKVAAAGSLVVFAALGVAAAVNWLIVRSALLETADNSPQTAAQLRIVTQQIMLATLVVSSLAAAGMALLARMIVRPIRQLASEAQGAAGGRLEVNVATFSQDEAGVLAKAFQAMNERLRESVETLEMRVQDRTAELAEATEEMMQRAAQMQTVSDIARSIATIQDLDQLLPLITQTISDRLGFYHVGIFLVDANREFAVLRAANSEGGRKMLARGHRLQIGQEGIVGYVTDRGEPRIALDVGRDAVFFNNPDLPLTRSEMALPLIVRDQVIGALDVQSVEANAFKEEDVVVLSVLADQVAIAIENARLFSATRQALQEAQMMQRDYLSAEWQKEIEQRLWEGYVYSFGQLSPVSHRSSKVKAAAGAETEGSGQTQEGNDLAVPISLRGHIIGSLMLQDVDGGHVWTEEEVSLVKAVADQVGLALENARLLETTRQRAEREFMVGQITSQLRRSNDPEEIIQVAIAELTKALRIQKGRVVIQPLAQDRRQPASDEDLQPSSTNDDDSQTVLSHQPDDGSNF
;
A
#
# COMPACT_ATOMS: atom_id res chain seq x y z
N MET A 1 -6.48 -9.90 16.85
CA MET A 1 -5.07 -9.72 16.44
C MET A 1 -4.89 -8.29 15.98
N GLU A 2 -4.48 -7.43 16.90
CA GLU A 2 -3.87 -6.15 16.60
C GLU A 2 -2.49 -6.41 15.98
N ALA A 3 -2.19 -5.81 14.82
CA ALA A 3 -0.89 -5.23 14.46
C ALA A 3 -0.79 -5.03 12.95
N ARG A 4 -0.21 -3.87 12.59
CA ARG A 4 0.10 -3.33 11.24
C ARG A 4 -1.10 -2.60 10.62
N GLN A 5 -0.98 -1.35 10.17
CA GLN A 5 0.19 -0.74 9.56
C GLN A 5 0.13 0.79 9.69
N LYS A 6 1.19 1.35 10.27
CA LYS A 6 1.56 2.77 10.16
C LYS A 6 2.01 3.08 8.73
N MET A 7 1.96 4.38 8.42
CA MET A 7 2.55 5.09 7.27
C MET A 7 1.75 5.03 5.97
N ASN A 8 0.92 6.07 5.76
CA ASN A 8 1.10 7.01 4.64
C ASN A 8 0.02 8.10 4.63
N HIS A 9 0.45 9.35 4.79
CA HIS A 9 -0.17 10.55 4.22
C HIS A 9 0.80 11.74 4.36
N PRO A 10 0.69 12.82 3.57
CA PRO A 10 0.05 12.94 2.25
C PRO A 10 0.83 13.84 1.25
N MET A 11 0.48 13.75 -0.05
CA MET A 11 0.74 14.79 -1.04
C MET A 11 -0.53 14.96 -1.88
N ARG A 12 -1.35 15.95 -1.51
CA ARG A 12 -2.21 16.75 -2.41
C ARG A 12 -3.16 17.62 -1.57
N LYS A 13 -2.97 18.94 -1.68
CA LYS A 13 -4.02 19.95 -1.86
C LYS A 13 -3.38 21.34 -1.90
N GLU A 14 -2.93 21.73 -3.08
CA GLU A 14 -2.87 23.15 -3.45
C GLU A 14 -4.25 23.56 -3.94
N SER A 15 -5.06 24.15 -3.07
CA SER A 15 -6.06 25.16 -3.41
C SER A 15 -6.68 25.66 -2.11
N GLU A 16 -6.22 26.81 -1.63
CA GLU A 16 -6.93 27.78 -0.76
C GLU A 16 -5.88 28.62 -0.02
N MET A 17 -5.36 29.64 -0.70
CA MET A 17 -4.62 30.72 -0.04
C MET A 17 -5.36 32.04 -0.31
N ASN A 18 -6.40 32.26 0.49
CA ASN A 18 -6.96 33.58 0.73
C ASN A 18 -7.47 33.66 2.17
N ARG A 19 -6.58 34.04 3.10
CA ARG A 19 -6.97 34.50 4.44
C ARG A 19 -6.02 35.61 4.91
N ASP A 20 -6.61 36.80 4.96
CA ASP A 20 -6.46 37.93 5.89
C ASP A 20 -5.25 37.96 6.85
N PRO A 21 -4.44 39.04 6.89
CA PRO A 21 -3.22 39.12 7.70
C PRO A 21 -3.43 39.59 9.16
N ASP A 22 -4.65 39.80 9.63
CA ASP A 22 -4.90 40.37 10.96
C ASP A 22 -5.39 39.32 11.97
N THR A 23 -4.50 38.50 12.54
CA THR A 23 -4.67 37.94 13.89
C THR A 23 -3.39 37.27 14.41
N LEU A 24 -2.54 38.04 15.12
CA LEU A 24 -1.58 37.50 16.09
C LEU A 24 -1.63 38.34 17.38
N PRO A 25 -1.39 37.72 18.57
CA PRO A 25 -2.00 38.15 19.82
C PRO A 25 -1.23 39.25 20.58
N LEU A 26 -2.02 40.05 21.29
CA LEU A 26 -1.65 41.05 22.28
C LEU A 26 -0.71 40.47 23.35
N VAL A 27 0.58 40.85 23.31
CA VAL A 27 1.51 40.69 24.44
C VAL A 27 2.25 42.01 24.68
N ALA A 28 2.02 42.56 25.88
CA ALA A 28 2.82 43.57 26.58
C ALA A 28 2.97 44.96 25.92
N VAL A 29 1.89 45.75 25.89
CA VAL A 29 2.02 47.23 25.88
C VAL A 29 2.45 47.70 27.27
N ARG A 30 3.72 47.47 27.62
CA ARG A 30 4.40 48.32 28.58
C ARG A 30 4.48 49.69 27.89
N LYS A 31 3.76 50.68 28.41
CA LYS A 31 3.70 52.06 27.88
C LYS A 31 5.10 52.68 27.94
N ARG A 32 5.96 52.29 26.98
CA ARG A 32 7.30 52.84 26.76
C ARG A 32 7.03 54.29 26.40
N ARG A 33 7.40 55.22 27.28
CA ARG A 33 7.32 56.67 27.00
C ARG A 33 7.87 56.86 25.58
N SER A 34 7.12 57.53 24.71
CA SER A 34 7.59 57.78 23.34
C SER A 34 8.98 58.39 23.44
N SER A 35 9.94 57.90 22.64
CA SER A 35 11.29 58.47 22.59
C SER A 35 11.23 59.98 22.31
N LEU A 36 10.21 60.41 21.57
CA LEU A 36 9.82 61.80 21.34
C LEU A 36 9.44 62.58 22.60
N PHE A 37 8.67 62.00 23.52
CA PHE A 37 8.35 62.64 24.80
C PHE A 37 9.61 62.91 25.63
N VAL A 38 10.50 61.93 25.71
CA VAL A 38 11.76 62.07 26.47
C VAL A 38 12.68 63.09 25.80
N LEU A 39 12.83 63.02 24.47
CA LEU A 39 13.65 63.95 23.70
C LEU A 39 13.15 65.39 23.81
N GLY A 40 11.85 65.62 23.66
CA GLY A 40 11.26 66.95 23.77
C GLY A 40 11.39 67.54 25.17
N LEU A 41 11.27 66.73 26.21
CA LEU A 41 11.47 67.17 27.59
C LEU A 41 12.94 67.51 27.88
N SER A 42 13.89 66.73 27.35
CA SER A 42 15.32 67.02 27.48
C SER A 42 15.71 68.33 26.79
N ILE A 43 15.23 68.56 25.56
CA ILE A 43 15.50 69.81 24.83
C ILE A 43 14.85 71.00 25.54
N ALA A 44 13.61 70.85 26.02
CA ALA A 44 12.95 71.88 26.81
C ALA A 44 13.74 72.24 28.08
N GLY A 45 14.31 71.25 28.78
CA GLY A 45 15.13 71.48 29.96
C GLY A 45 16.38 72.31 29.66
N VAL A 46 17.07 72.04 28.55
CA VAL A 46 18.23 72.84 28.13
C VAL A 46 17.82 74.27 27.77
N MET A 47 16.75 74.43 27.00
CA MET A 47 16.24 75.76 26.63
C MET A 47 15.78 76.56 27.85
N PHE A 48 15.17 75.90 28.85
CA PHE A 48 14.77 76.53 30.10
C PHE A 48 15.96 77.06 30.89
N ILE A 49 17.04 76.28 31.01
CA ILE A 49 18.27 76.72 31.69
C ILE A 49 18.85 77.95 31.00
N LEU A 50 18.90 77.95 29.66
CA LEU A 50 19.35 79.09 28.87
C LEU A 50 18.41 80.30 29.04
N ALA A 51 17.10 80.08 29.13
CA ALA A 51 16.11 81.12 29.38
C ALA A 51 16.32 81.77 30.76
N VAL A 52 16.55 80.96 31.81
CA VAL A 52 16.84 81.45 33.16
C VAL A 52 18.15 82.25 33.17
N PHE A 53 19.19 81.76 32.50
CA PHE A 53 20.46 82.49 32.39
C PHE A 53 20.29 83.83 31.66
N ALA A 54 19.51 83.84 30.58
CA ALA A 54 19.16 85.07 29.86
C ALA A 54 18.35 86.03 30.75
N SER A 55 17.38 85.53 31.54
CA SER A 55 16.63 86.32 32.52
C SER A 55 17.52 86.94 33.59
N LEU A 56 18.46 86.18 34.17
CA LEU A 56 19.43 86.69 35.13
C LEU A 56 20.33 87.76 34.51
N ASN A 57 20.70 87.59 33.24
CA ASN A 57 21.49 88.59 32.52
C ASN A 57 20.69 89.88 32.25
N VAL A 58 19.37 89.79 32.01
CA VAL A 58 18.47 90.96 31.90
C VAL A 58 18.38 91.72 33.21
N LEU A 59 18.25 91.02 34.35
CA LEU A 59 18.26 91.65 35.68
C LEU A 59 19.58 92.39 35.96
N ARG A 60 20.70 91.86 35.46
CA ARG A 60 22.02 92.46 35.63
C ARG A 60 22.28 93.63 34.68
N ASN A 61 21.73 93.58 33.46
CA ASN A 61 21.89 94.58 32.41
C ASN A 61 20.60 94.71 31.57
N PRO A 62 19.65 95.57 31.96
CA PRO A 62 18.37 95.70 31.27
C PRO A 62 18.52 96.51 29.98
N THR A 63 18.92 95.83 28.90
CA THR A 63 18.96 96.37 27.54
C THR A 63 18.02 95.59 26.63
N ALA A 64 17.67 96.13 25.46
CA ALA A 64 16.70 95.51 24.56
C ALA A 64 17.12 94.11 24.05
N LYS A 65 18.43 93.86 23.84
CA LYS A 65 18.92 92.61 23.23
C LYS A 65 18.91 91.39 24.18
N PRO A 66 19.38 91.49 25.44
CA PRO A 66 19.19 90.44 26.44
C PRO A 66 17.72 90.10 26.69
N LEU A 67 16.84 91.10 26.64
CA LEU A 67 15.39 90.90 26.78
C LEU A 67 14.83 90.06 25.61
N GLN A 68 15.25 90.36 24.38
CA GLN A 68 14.86 89.58 23.19
C GLN A 68 15.38 88.14 23.24
N LEU A 69 16.61 87.91 23.71
CA LEU A 69 17.17 86.56 23.93
C LEU A 69 16.38 85.78 24.97
N MET A 70 16.00 86.43 26.07
CA MET A 70 15.16 85.83 27.11
C MET A 70 13.83 85.37 26.52
N VAL A 71 13.15 86.24 25.77
CA VAL A 71 11.86 85.91 25.12
C VAL A 71 12.02 84.76 24.13
N ALA A 72 13.11 84.72 23.35
CA ALA A 72 13.39 83.65 22.40
C ALA A 72 13.51 82.27 23.07
N PHE A 73 14.29 82.17 24.15
CA PHE A 73 14.51 80.90 24.84
C PHE A 73 13.25 80.44 25.59
N TRP A 74 12.49 81.37 26.18
CA TRP A 74 11.18 81.03 26.76
C TRP A 74 10.19 80.52 25.72
N TRP A 75 10.13 81.16 24.54
CA TRP A 75 9.31 80.70 23.42
C TRP A 75 9.69 79.27 22.98
N MET A 76 10.97 79.01 22.73
CA MET A 76 11.45 77.68 22.35
C MET A 76 11.16 76.63 23.42
N THR A 77 11.29 76.98 24.70
CA THR A 77 10.97 76.10 25.83
C THR A 77 9.48 75.72 25.81
N VAL A 78 8.59 76.68 25.61
CA VAL A 78 7.15 76.44 25.52
C VAL A 78 6.80 75.56 24.32
N CYS A 79 7.37 75.83 23.14
CA CYS A 79 7.16 74.97 21.97
C CYS A 79 7.64 73.53 22.19
N CYS A 80 8.78 73.33 22.86
CA CYS A 80 9.29 71.99 23.18
C CYS A 80 8.43 71.25 24.22
N LEU A 81 7.94 71.96 25.25
CA LEU A 81 7.04 71.39 26.25
C LEU A 81 5.67 71.02 25.65
N LEU A 82 5.11 71.88 24.80
CA LEU A 82 3.88 71.59 24.07
C LEU A 82 4.09 70.41 23.11
N GLY A 83 5.19 70.40 22.33
CA GLY A 83 5.53 69.28 21.45
C GLY A 83 5.66 67.94 22.19
N ALA A 84 6.31 67.93 23.36
CA ALA A 84 6.39 66.77 24.24
C ALA A 84 4.99 66.38 24.77
N TRP A 85 4.19 67.33 25.22
CA TRP A 85 2.84 67.09 25.73
C TRP A 85 1.90 66.50 24.67
N PHE A 86 1.92 67.03 23.44
CA PHE A 86 1.18 66.47 22.30
C PHE A 86 1.64 65.05 21.96
N SER A 87 2.94 64.75 22.05
CA SER A 87 3.46 63.38 21.92
C SER A 87 2.95 62.45 23.03
N ARG A 88 2.67 62.96 24.24
CA ARG A 88 2.10 62.17 25.34
C ARG A 88 0.61 61.86 25.17
N ILE A 89 -0.14 62.71 24.45
CA ILE A 89 -1.58 62.55 24.17
C ILE A 89 -1.81 61.82 22.83
N SER A 90 -0.80 61.10 22.34
CA SER A 90 -0.88 60.30 21.10
C SER A 90 -1.12 61.12 19.82
N ARG A 91 -0.93 62.45 19.85
CA ARG A 91 -0.95 63.33 18.67
C ARG A 91 0.48 63.63 18.22
N GLU A 92 1.19 62.59 17.81
CA GLU A 92 2.64 62.65 17.61
C GLU A 92 3.06 63.46 16.38
N GLN A 93 2.24 63.49 15.32
CA GLN A 93 2.52 64.31 14.13
C GLN A 93 2.50 65.80 14.47
N GLU A 94 1.43 66.27 15.13
CA GLU A 94 1.31 67.66 15.61
C GLU A 94 2.44 68.03 16.56
N GLY A 95 2.80 67.10 17.47
CA GLY A 95 3.92 67.27 18.39
C GLY A 95 5.27 67.42 17.68
N ILE A 96 5.54 66.66 16.62
CA ILE A 96 6.77 66.77 15.83
C ILE A 96 6.82 68.11 15.09
N TYR A 97 5.70 68.56 14.49
CA TYR A 97 5.66 69.85 13.80
C TYR A 97 5.89 71.03 14.75
N LEU A 98 5.28 71.01 15.95
CA LEU A 98 5.49 72.04 16.96
C LEU A 98 6.94 72.06 17.48
N LEU A 99 7.53 70.88 17.69
CA LEU A 99 8.89 70.77 18.21
C LEU A 99 9.93 71.17 17.16
N VAL A 100 9.87 70.61 15.95
CA VAL A 100 10.81 70.93 14.86
C VAL A 100 10.60 72.37 14.39
N GLY A 101 9.35 72.78 14.16
CA GLY A 101 9.02 74.15 13.74
C GLY A 101 9.46 75.21 14.76
N GLY A 102 9.23 74.96 16.06
CA GLY A 102 9.68 75.86 17.13
C GLY A 102 11.20 75.99 17.21
N LEU A 103 11.94 74.90 17.02
CA LEU A 103 13.40 74.91 16.96
C LEU A 103 13.93 75.64 15.72
N LEU A 104 13.32 75.41 14.55
CA LEU A 104 13.70 76.07 13.29
C LEU A 104 13.47 77.59 13.35
N LEU A 105 12.30 78.02 13.81
CA LEU A 105 12.00 79.45 14.03
C LEU A 105 12.91 80.08 15.08
N GLY A 106 13.18 79.34 16.16
CA GLY A 106 14.13 79.76 17.20
C GLY A 106 15.53 79.97 16.66
N ALA A 107 16.02 79.10 15.77
CA ALA A 107 17.33 79.25 15.14
C ALA A 107 17.43 80.50 14.25
N ILE A 108 16.37 80.81 13.48
CA ILE A 108 16.28 82.04 12.69
C ILE A 108 16.33 83.27 13.60
N PHE A 109 15.50 83.27 14.66
CA PHE A 109 15.40 84.40 15.58
C PHE A 109 16.72 84.62 16.36
N LEU A 110 17.37 83.55 16.77
CA LEU A 110 18.65 83.61 17.46
C LEU A 110 19.76 84.18 16.56
N SER A 111 19.76 83.83 15.27
CA SER A 111 20.70 84.39 14.28
C SER A 111 20.45 85.87 13.97
N LEU A 112 19.22 86.37 14.13
CA LEU A 112 18.92 87.80 14.01
C LEU A 112 19.45 88.61 15.21
N ILE A 113 19.61 88.00 16.39
CA ILE A 113 20.04 88.69 17.62
C ILE A 113 21.54 88.53 17.88
N VAL A 114 22.07 87.33 17.65
CA VAL A 114 23.45 86.93 17.94
C VAL A 114 24.18 86.61 16.65
N SER A 115 25.32 87.25 16.43
CA SER A 115 26.16 86.99 15.27
C SER A 115 27.24 85.94 15.56
N GLY A 116 27.56 85.09 14.58
CA GLY A 116 28.72 84.20 14.59
C GLY A 116 28.41 82.74 14.92
N PHE A 117 27.13 82.36 15.03
CA PHE A 117 26.68 80.99 15.27
C PHE A 117 25.86 80.40 14.11
N GLY A 118 25.70 81.13 13.00
CA GLY A 118 24.81 80.76 11.90
C GLY A 118 25.16 79.43 11.24
N LEU A 119 26.44 79.12 11.08
CA LEU A 119 26.87 77.83 10.52
C LEU A 119 26.50 76.65 11.44
N ALA A 120 26.79 76.78 12.74
CA ALA A 120 26.45 75.75 13.71
C ALA A 120 24.93 75.57 13.87
N LEU A 121 24.19 76.67 13.99
CA LEU A 121 22.72 76.66 14.11
C LEU A 121 22.04 76.18 12.84
N GLY A 122 22.58 76.54 11.67
CA GLY A 122 22.08 76.07 10.37
C GLY A 122 22.25 74.57 10.19
N ILE A 123 23.42 74.02 10.52
CA ILE A 123 23.66 72.57 10.49
C ILE A 123 22.76 71.87 11.53
N ALA A 124 22.65 72.42 12.74
CA ALA A 124 21.77 71.87 13.78
C ALA A 124 20.29 71.85 13.35
N ALA A 125 19.83 72.87 12.62
CA ALA A 125 18.49 72.94 12.05
C ALA A 125 18.23 71.82 11.03
N VAL A 126 19.17 71.59 10.11
CA VAL A 126 19.07 70.47 9.14
C VAL A 126 19.08 69.12 9.86
N LEU A 127 19.94 68.97 10.87
CA LEU A 127 20.02 67.74 11.66
C LEU A 127 18.74 67.46 12.43
N ALA A 128 18.18 68.46 13.12
CA ALA A 128 16.92 68.33 13.83
C ALA A 128 15.77 67.93 12.87
N ALA A 129 15.70 68.56 11.70
CA ALA A 129 14.72 68.23 10.66
C ALA A 129 14.95 66.87 9.98
N SER A 130 16.17 66.32 10.02
CA SER A 130 16.49 65.00 9.45
C SER A 130 16.35 63.85 10.45
N ALA A 131 16.64 64.08 11.74
CA ALA A 131 16.72 63.03 12.75
C ALA A 131 15.40 62.80 13.51
N ILE A 132 14.55 63.82 13.62
CA ILE A 132 13.31 63.77 14.41
C ILE A 132 12.12 63.20 13.61
N PRO A 133 11.89 63.56 12.32
CA PRO A 133 10.77 63.03 11.54
C PRO A 133 10.72 61.53 11.26
N PRO A 134 11.84 60.80 11.01
CA PRO A 134 11.78 59.37 10.71
C PRO A 134 11.27 58.53 11.89
N MET A 135 11.06 59.14 13.07
CA MET A 135 10.54 58.39 14.20
C MET A 135 9.11 57.88 13.97
N ARG A 136 8.17 58.64 13.37
CA ARG A 136 6.75 58.20 13.15
C ARG A 136 5.96 58.93 12.04
N LEU A 137 6.61 59.71 11.16
CA LEU A 137 5.91 60.39 10.05
C LEU A 137 5.86 59.54 8.76
N PRO A 138 4.78 59.61 7.97
CA PRO A 138 4.68 58.97 6.65
C PRO A 138 5.75 59.47 5.68
N GLU A 139 6.22 58.61 4.77
CA GLU A 139 7.32 58.89 3.83
C GLU A 139 7.16 60.20 3.06
N GLU A 140 5.94 60.46 2.57
CA GLU A 140 5.62 61.65 1.78
C GLU A 140 5.83 62.96 2.55
N ARG A 141 5.62 62.96 3.87
CA ARG A 141 5.76 64.16 4.73
C ARG A 141 7.19 64.34 5.25
N ARG A 142 8.03 63.29 5.23
CA ARG A 142 9.44 63.38 5.68
C ARG A 142 10.25 64.31 4.80
N HIS A 143 10.03 64.25 3.48
CA HIS A 143 10.71 65.13 2.54
C HIS A 143 10.39 66.61 2.77
N GLN A 144 9.13 66.95 3.10
CA GLN A 144 8.71 68.34 3.34
C GLN A 144 9.38 68.96 4.59
N ILE A 145 9.53 68.20 5.67
CA ILE A 145 10.20 68.71 6.88
C ILE A 145 11.70 68.84 6.65
N PHE A 146 12.29 67.88 5.94
CA PHE A 146 13.71 67.95 5.58
C PHE A 146 14.02 69.15 4.69
N THR A 147 13.22 69.41 3.66
CA THR A 147 13.39 70.59 2.80
C THR A 147 13.18 71.88 3.58
N LEU A 148 12.18 71.95 4.45
CA LEU A 148 11.97 73.11 5.33
C LEU A 148 13.18 73.36 6.25
N GLY A 149 13.73 72.31 6.86
CA GLY A 149 14.92 72.39 7.70
C GLY A 149 16.18 72.79 6.95
N ALA A 150 16.39 72.26 5.74
CA ALA A 150 17.49 72.66 4.86
C ALA A 150 17.41 74.13 4.44
N LEU A 151 16.20 74.58 4.08
CA LEU A 151 15.93 75.96 3.65
C LEU A 151 16.06 76.94 4.82
N THR A 152 15.58 76.56 6.01
CA THR A 152 15.84 77.30 7.25
C THR A 152 17.32 77.33 7.61
N GLY A 153 18.03 76.20 7.50
CA GLY A 153 19.46 76.13 7.79
C GLY A 153 20.27 77.05 6.88
N PHE A 154 19.95 77.08 5.58
CA PHE A 154 20.54 78.00 4.63
C PHE A 154 20.22 79.46 4.96
N LEU A 155 18.96 79.76 5.28
CA LEU A 155 18.52 81.10 5.68
C LEU A 155 19.23 81.60 6.94
N VAL A 156 19.41 80.75 7.96
CA VAL A 156 20.14 81.06 9.20
C VAL A 156 21.60 81.38 8.90
N ILE A 157 22.27 80.57 8.08
CA ILE A 157 23.65 80.81 7.66
C ILE A 157 23.74 82.14 6.91
N PHE A 158 22.80 82.40 6.01
CA PHE A 158 22.77 83.60 5.18
C PHE A 158 22.52 84.88 6.01
N ILE A 159 21.57 84.84 6.97
CA ILE A 159 21.31 85.94 7.91
C ILE A 159 22.56 86.22 8.75
N ASP A 160 23.29 85.20 9.17
CA ASP A 160 24.50 85.40 9.97
C ASP A 160 25.61 86.06 9.15
N ILE A 161 25.80 85.63 7.89
CA ILE A 161 26.81 86.18 6.97
C ILE A 161 26.50 87.64 6.56
N LEU A 162 25.23 87.97 6.28
CA LEU A 162 24.86 89.27 5.68
C LEU A 162 24.18 90.26 6.64
N GLY A 163 23.80 89.85 7.84
CA GLY A 163 23.05 90.69 8.77
C GLY A 163 23.87 91.86 9.36
N ALA A 164 23.18 92.96 9.68
CA ALA A 164 23.76 94.23 10.13
C ALA A 164 24.68 94.10 11.37
N ALA A 165 25.69 94.98 11.45
CA ALA A 165 26.78 94.95 12.44
C ALA A 165 26.36 95.15 13.92
N ASN A 166 25.12 95.55 14.18
CA ASN A 166 24.64 95.87 15.54
C ASN A 166 24.05 94.64 16.28
N ARG A 167 24.54 93.42 16.04
CA ARG A 167 24.11 92.20 16.76
C ARG A 167 25.00 91.91 17.97
N MET A 168 24.50 91.11 18.92
CA MET A 168 25.26 90.74 20.13
C MET A 168 26.38 89.77 19.77
N GLN A 169 27.61 90.03 20.20
CA GLN A 169 28.76 89.14 20.04
C GLN A 169 29.16 88.50 21.36
N ILE A 170 29.14 87.17 21.43
CA ILE A 170 29.56 86.42 22.62
C ILE A 170 31.04 86.10 22.48
N LYS A 171 31.90 86.81 23.22
CA LYS A 171 33.37 86.72 23.07
C LYS A 171 34.01 85.41 23.54
N ALA A 172 33.29 84.56 24.29
CA ALA A 172 33.89 83.43 25.03
C ALA A 172 33.99 82.08 24.29
N VAL A 173 33.58 81.94 23.03
CA VAL A 173 33.40 80.61 22.38
C VAL A 173 34.22 80.46 21.09
N GLY A 174 35.43 81.02 21.04
CA GLY A 174 36.26 81.02 19.82
C GLY A 174 36.76 79.65 19.36
N LEU A 175 37.09 78.73 20.28
CA LEU A 175 37.68 77.43 19.95
C LEU A 175 36.67 76.28 19.86
N LEU A 176 35.52 76.40 20.52
CA LEU A 176 34.51 75.33 20.58
C LEU A 176 33.69 75.20 19.28
N HIS A 177 33.58 76.28 18.51
CA HIS A 177 32.71 76.36 17.33
C HIS A 177 33.09 75.39 16.19
N PRO A 178 34.36 75.29 15.74
CA PRO A 178 34.71 74.36 14.66
C PRO A 178 34.59 72.89 15.08
N LEU A 179 34.92 72.55 16.33
CA LEU A 179 34.74 71.20 16.87
C LEU A 179 33.26 70.80 16.91
N LEU A 180 32.38 71.73 17.30
CA LEU A 180 30.93 71.53 17.27
C LEU A 180 30.41 71.27 15.85
N VAL A 181 30.89 72.04 14.86
CA VAL A 181 30.52 71.86 13.45
C VAL A 181 30.95 70.48 12.94
N ILE A 182 32.17 70.04 13.26
CA ILE A 182 32.68 68.71 12.87
C ILE A 182 31.83 67.60 13.53
N ALA A 183 31.53 67.72 14.82
CA ALA A 183 30.70 66.76 15.54
C ALA A 183 29.29 66.65 14.91
N LEU A 184 28.70 67.79 14.51
CA LEU A 184 27.40 67.81 13.84
C LEU A 184 27.44 67.21 12.43
N LEU A 185 28.50 67.45 11.65
CA LEU A 185 28.67 66.83 10.33
C LEU A 185 28.82 65.30 10.41
N LEU A 186 29.61 64.81 11.38
CA LEU A 186 29.77 63.37 11.62
C LEU A 186 28.47 62.71 12.08
N LEU A 187 27.73 63.38 12.98
CA LEU A 187 26.42 62.92 13.42
C LEU A 187 25.42 62.88 12.24
N GLY A 188 25.44 63.90 11.38
CA GLY A 188 24.62 63.96 10.17
C GLY A 188 24.90 62.83 9.19
N PHE A 189 26.17 62.50 9.00
CA PHE A 189 26.56 61.36 8.17
C PHE A 189 26.04 60.02 8.69
N PHE A 190 26.15 59.80 10.01
CA PHE A 190 25.67 58.56 10.62
C PHE A 190 24.14 58.42 10.50
N VAL A 191 23.42 59.52 10.70
CA VAL A 191 21.96 59.58 10.50
C VAL A 191 21.61 59.36 9.01
N TYR A 192 22.36 59.95 8.09
CA TYR A 192 22.14 59.82 6.64
C TYR A 192 22.36 58.39 6.14
N GLN A 193 23.45 57.73 6.53
CA GLN A 193 23.75 56.34 6.17
C GLN A 193 22.67 55.35 6.66
N ARG A 194 22.10 55.61 7.84
CA ARG A 194 21.01 54.81 8.39
C ARG A 194 19.70 54.96 7.60
N GLN A 195 19.47 56.12 7.01
CA GLN A 195 18.21 56.44 6.33
C GLN A 195 18.12 55.89 4.88
N PHE A 196 19.26 55.63 4.21
CA PHE A 196 19.31 55.16 2.82
C PHE A 196 19.96 53.76 2.67
N PRO A 197 19.32 52.68 3.15
CA PRO A 197 19.89 51.33 3.11
C PRO A 197 20.04 50.76 1.70
N HIS A 198 19.23 51.18 0.73
CA HIS A 198 19.19 50.64 -0.64
C HIS A 198 20.30 51.13 -1.56
N TRP A 199 21.13 52.07 -1.13
CA TRP A 199 22.23 52.56 -1.95
C TRP A 199 23.29 51.47 -2.15
N SER A 200 23.84 51.39 -3.37
CA SER A 200 24.92 50.44 -3.65
C SER A 200 26.12 50.71 -2.74
N PHE A 201 26.85 49.66 -2.34
CA PHE A 201 28.02 49.79 -1.48
C PHE A 201 29.04 50.81 -2.01
N ALA A 202 29.26 50.82 -3.33
CA ALA A 202 30.11 51.81 -4.01
C ALA A 202 29.63 53.26 -3.80
N LEU A 203 28.31 53.49 -3.85
CA LEU A 203 27.73 54.80 -3.62
C LEU A 203 27.83 55.22 -2.14
N LYS A 204 27.69 54.26 -1.21
CA LYS A 204 27.90 54.50 0.23
C LYS A 204 29.35 54.86 0.56
N VAL A 205 30.32 54.17 -0.06
CA VAL A 205 31.75 54.48 0.07
C VAL A 205 32.08 55.84 -0.56
N ALA A 206 31.53 56.15 -1.74
CA ALA A 206 31.72 57.47 -2.37
C ALA A 206 31.12 58.62 -1.55
N ALA A 207 29.96 58.40 -0.93
CA ALA A 207 29.33 59.37 -0.03
C ALA A 207 30.14 59.55 1.27
N ALA A 208 30.68 58.46 1.83
CA ALA A 208 31.59 58.49 2.97
C ALA A 208 32.88 59.27 2.67
N GLY A 209 33.49 58.98 1.52
CA GLY A 209 34.68 59.69 1.05
C GLY A 209 34.43 61.18 0.83
N SER A 210 33.32 61.52 0.17
CA SER A 210 32.91 62.92 -0.02
C SER A 210 32.74 63.64 1.31
N LEU A 211 32.13 63.01 2.31
CA LEU A 211 31.94 63.62 3.62
C LEU A 211 33.26 63.83 4.37
N VAL A 212 34.17 62.85 4.34
CA VAL A 212 35.51 62.99 4.94
C VAL A 212 36.27 64.15 4.28
N VAL A 213 36.15 64.29 2.97
CA VAL A 213 36.69 65.42 2.20
C VAL A 213 36.07 66.76 2.64
N PHE A 214 34.75 66.86 2.74
CA PHE A 214 34.08 68.08 3.20
C PHE A 214 34.42 68.44 4.64
N ALA A 215 34.55 67.45 5.53
CA ALA A 215 34.98 67.66 6.91
C ALA A 215 36.43 68.17 6.97
N ALA A 216 37.33 67.60 6.17
CA ALA A 216 38.72 68.06 6.07
C ALA A 216 38.83 69.50 5.53
N LEU A 217 38.05 69.83 4.50
CA LEU A 217 37.95 71.21 3.97
C LEU A 217 37.42 72.18 5.02
N GLY A 218 36.42 71.77 5.81
CA GLY A 218 35.87 72.57 6.92
C GLY A 218 36.89 72.82 8.03
N VAL A 219 37.67 71.80 8.42
CA VAL A 219 38.77 71.93 9.39
C VAL A 219 39.83 72.91 8.87
N ALA A 220 40.25 72.75 7.62
CA ALA A 220 41.25 73.62 7.01
C ALA A 220 40.77 75.07 6.94
N ALA A 221 39.51 75.31 6.57
CA ALA A 221 38.90 76.64 6.57
C ALA A 221 38.86 77.27 7.97
N ALA A 222 38.57 76.48 9.00
CA ALA A 222 38.54 76.93 10.40
C ALA A 222 39.94 77.26 10.96
N VAL A 223 40.93 76.40 10.70
CA VAL A 223 42.34 76.64 11.06
C VAL A 223 42.84 77.90 10.34
N ASN A 224 42.53 78.04 9.06
CA ASN A 224 42.87 79.22 8.29
C ASN A 224 42.20 80.49 8.85
N TRP A 225 40.92 80.43 9.23
CA TRP A 225 40.25 81.56 9.89
C TRP A 225 40.91 81.93 11.23
N LEU A 226 41.34 80.93 12.01
CA LEU A 226 42.03 81.14 13.28
C LEU A 226 43.37 81.85 13.06
N ILE A 227 44.18 81.38 12.11
CA ILE A 227 45.47 81.96 11.74
C ILE A 227 45.31 83.39 11.24
N VAL A 228 44.34 83.62 10.35
CA VAL A 228 44.04 84.95 9.82
C VAL A 228 43.58 85.89 10.93
N ARG A 229 42.72 85.42 11.83
CA ARG A 229 42.22 86.20 12.95
C ARG A 229 43.31 86.52 13.98
N SER A 230 44.18 85.56 14.32
CA SER A 230 45.30 85.82 15.23
C SER A 230 46.25 86.85 14.63
N ALA A 231 46.57 86.72 13.34
CA ALA A 231 47.42 87.69 12.65
C ALA A 231 46.80 89.09 12.58
N LEU A 232 45.49 89.19 12.33
CA LEU A 232 44.76 90.47 12.33
C LEU A 232 44.63 91.11 13.73
N LEU A 233 44.62 90.32 14.80
CA LEU A 233 44.55 90.81 16.19
C LEU A 233 45.92 91.25 16.71
N GLU A 234 47.02 90.66 16.23
CA GLU A 234 48.39 91.08 16.58
C GLU A 234 48.82 92.37 15.85
N THR A 235 48.29 92.65 14.66
CA THR A 235 48.60 93.88 13.92
C THR A 235 47.63 95.00 14.27
N ALA A 236 47.98 95.82 15.26
CA ALA A 236 47.28 97.08 15.55
C ALA A 236 47.59 98.22 14.55
N ASP A 237 48.39 97.95 13.51
CA ASP A 237 48.78 98.93 12.50
C ASP A 237 48.34 98.47 11.10
N ASN A 238 47.36 99.17 10.53
CA ASN A 238 46.65 98.80 9.30
C ASN A 238 47.49 99.09 8.04
N SER A 239 48.56 98.32 7.79
CA SER A 239 49.26 98.38 6.51
C SER A 239 48.56 97.50 5.45
N PRO A 240 48.22 98.01 4.25
CA PRO A 240 47.56 97.22 3.19
C PRO A 240 48.43 96.07 2.64
N GLN A 241 49.74 96.07 2.88
CA GLN A 241 50.67 95.05 2.40
C GLN A 241 50.57 93.74 3.20
N THR A 242 50.47 93.80 4.53
CA THR A 242 50.31 92.60 5.38
C THR A 242 49.00 91.88 5.09
N ALA A 243 47.92 92.63 4.83
CA ALA A 243 46.62 92.07 4.45
C ALA A 243 46.67 91.35 3.08
N ALA A 244 47.46 91.85 2.12
CA ALA A 244 47.64 91.21 0.82
C ALA A 244 48.43 89.89 0.92
N GLN A 245 49.49 89.84 1.73
CA GLN A 245 50.26 88.61 1.97
C GLN A 245 49.41 87.54 2.65
N LEU A 246 48.63 87.92 3.67
CA LEU A 246 47.73 87.00 4.36
C LEU A 246 46.69 86.39 3.40
N ARG A 247 46.16 87.17 2.45
CA ARG A 247 45.23 86.68 1.41
C ARG A 247 45.87 85.65 0.50
N ILE A 248 47.12 85.86 0.08
CA ILE A 248 47.84 84.92 -0.80
C ILE A 248 48.07 83.59 -0.07
N VAL A 249 48.56 83.62 1.17
CA VAL A 249 48.78 82.41 1.98
C VAL A 249 47.46 81.65 2.21
N THR A 250 46.38 82.39 2.48
CA THR A 250 45.03 81.83 2.63
C THR A 250 44.56 81.11 1.36
N GLN A 251 44.76 81.72 0.19
CA GLN A 251 44.41 81.13 -1.10
C GLN A 251 45.26 79.88 -1.39
N GLN A 252 46.55 79.88 -1.03
CA GLN A 252 47.43 78.73 -1.20
C GLN A 252 47.02 77.54 -0.31
N ILE A 253 46.67 77.77 0.97
CA ILE A 253 46.20 76.72 1.88
C ILE A 253 44.87 76.12 1.39
N MET A 254 43.94 76.97 0.94
CA MET A 254 42.66 76.52 0.38
C MET A 254 42.86 75.66 -0.88
N LEU A 255 43.74 76.09 -1.80
CA LEU A 255 44.05 75.35 -3.02
C LEU A 255 44.71 74.00 -2.70
N ALA A 256 45.68 73.98 -1.79
CA ALA A 256 46.36 72.75 -1.38
C ALA A 256 45.38 71.73 -0.76
N THR A 257 44.45 72.20 0.07
CA THR A 257 43.43 71.33 0.69
C THR A 257 42.47 70.77 -0.36
N LEU A 258 42.09 71.57 -1.36
CA LEU A 258 41.25 71.12 -2.47
C LEU A 258 41.93 70.01 -3.28
N VAL A 259 43.21 70.19 -3.63
CA VAL A 259 43.98 69.21 -4.40
C VAL A 259 44.12 67.88 -3.65
N VAL A 260 44.49 67.92 -2.37
CA VAL A 260 44.60 66.70 -1.53
C VAL A 260 43.26 65.99 -1.42
N SER A 261 42.18 66.75 -1.26
CA SER A 261 40.82 66.22 -1.20
C SER A 261 40.38 65.54 -2.50
N SER A 262 40.67 66.15 -3.65
CA SER A 262 40.38 65.58 -4.97
C SER A 262 41.17 64.30 -5.22
N LEU A 263 42.45 64.25 -4.83
CA LEU A 263 43.28 63.04 -4.92
C LEU A 263 42.76 61.92 -4.02
N ALA A 264 42.36 62.22 -2.79
CA ALA A 264 41.77 61.25 -1.88
C ALA A 264 40.44 60.69 -2.44
N ALA A 265 39.59 61.54 -3.00
CA ALA A 265 38.35 61.13 -3.64
C ALA A 265 38.58 60.22 -4.86
N ALA A 266 39.55 60.58 -5.72
CA ALA A 266 39.93 59.77 -6.87
C ALA A 266 40.51 58.40 -6.44
N GLY A 267 41.38 58.38 -5.44
CA GLY A 267 41.95 57.16 -4.87
C GLY A 267 40.87 56.24 -4.29
N MET A 268 39.91 56.80 -3.56
CA MET A 268 38.80 56.02 -3.00
C MET A 268 37.86 55.47 -4.09
N ALA A 269 37.62 56.23 -5.16
CA ALA A 269 36.84 55.75 -6.30
C ALA A 269 37.54 54.60 -7.05
N LEU A 270 38.88 54.66 -7.17
CA LEU A 270 39.67 53.58 -7.76
C LEU A 270 39.65 52.32 -6.88
N LEU A 271 39.85 52.44 -5.57
CA LEU A 271 39.75 51.31 -4.63
C LEU A 271 38.36 50.67 -4.66
N ALA A 272 37.30 51.48 -4.69
CA ALA A 272 35.93 50.98 -4.82
C ALA A 272 35.73 50.21 -6.13
N ARG A 273 36.30 50.68 -7.26
CA ARG A 273 36.24 49.95 -8.53
C ARG A 273 37.04 48.66 -8.51
N MET A 274 38.20 48.65 -7.86
CA MET A 274 39.10 47.49 -7.79
C MET A 274 38.48 46.33 -6.99
N ILE A 275 37.75 46.64 -5.90
CA ILE A 275 37.15 45.62 -5.02
C ILE A 275 35.74 45.21 -5.47
N VAL A 276 34.91 46.18 -5.90
CA VAL A 276 33.48 45.89 -6.15
C VAL A 276 33.26 45.15 -7.48
N ARG A 277 34.09 45.39 -8.50
CA ARG A 277 33.91 44.76 -9.81
C ARG A 277 34.09 43.23 -9.76
N PRO A 278 35.17 42.67 -9.21
CA PRO A 278 35.35 41.21 -9.14
C PRO A 278 34.25 40.51 -8.35
N ILE A 279 33.85 41.09 -7.21
CA ILE A 279 32.80 40.51 -6.35
C ILE A 279 31.45 40.49 -7.07
N ARG A 280 31.10 41.54 -7.82
CA ARG A 280 29.85 41.56 -8.59
C ARG A 280 29.84 40.54 -9.72
N GLN A 281 30.96 40.36 -10.41
CA GLN A 281 31.07 39.34 -11.46
C GLN A 281 30.92 37.95 -10.87
N LEU A 282 31.62 37.65 -9.76
CA LEU A 282 31.47 36.38 -9.08
C LEU A 282 30.02 36.15 -8.59
N ALA A 283 29.36 37.17 -8.08
CA ALA A 283 27.97 37.09 -7.65
C ALA A 283 27.00 36.80 -8.83
N SER A 284 27.22 37.41 -10.00
CA SER A 284 26.40 37.13 -11.18
C SER A 284 26.61 35.70 -11.69
N GLU A 285 27.85 35.22 -11.69
CA GLU A 285 28.19 33.85 -12.08
C GLU A 285 27.61 32.81 -11.10
N ALA A 286 27.67 33.10 -9.79
CA ALA A 286 27.02 32.29 -8.77
C ALA A 286 25.50 32.22 -8.92
N GLN A 287 24.86 33.33 -9.26
CA GLN A 287 23.42 33.38 -9.53
C GLN A 287 23.05 32.60 -10.80
N GLY A 288 23.92 32.61 -11.82
CA GLY A 288 23.77 31.79 -13.03
C GLY A 288 23.86 30.29 -12.74
N ALA A 289 24.83 29.87 -11.91
CA ALA A 289 24.95 28.48 -11.48
C ALA A 289 23.76 28.00 -10.65
N ALA A 290 23.26 28.84 -9.74
CA ALA A 290 22.03 28.55 -8.99
C ALA A 290 20.79 28.40 -9.89
N GLY A 291 20.82 29.00 -11.09
CA GLY A 291 19.80 28.84 -12.12
C GLY A 291 19.97 27.61 -13.04
N GLY A 292 20.91 26.71 -12.74
CA GLY A 292 21.12 25.45 -13.45
C GLY A 292 22.22 25.48 -14.52
N ARG A 293 22.92 26.61 -14.70
CA ARG A 293 24.02 26.72 -15.67
C ARG A 293 25.35 26.40 -14.99
N LEU A 294 25.80 25.15 -15.07
CA LEU A 294 27.04 24.70 -14.40
C LEU A 294 28.30 24.96 -15.23
N GLU A 295 28.17 25.24 -16.52
CA GLU A 295 29.26 25.66 -17.40
C GLU A 295 29.60 27.14 -17.20
N VAL A 296 30.20 27.45 -16.06
CA VAL A 296 30.54 28.82 -15.68
C VAL A 296 32.04 28.94 -15.49
N ASN A 297 32.69 29.62 -16.42
CA ASN A 297 34.12 29.91 -16.35
C ASN A 297 34.33 31.23 -15.63
N VAL A 298 34.54 31.17 -14.31
CA VAL A 298 34.88 32.35 -13.52
C VAL A 298 36.35 32.68 -13.77
N ALA A 299 36.60 33.68 -14.60
CA ALA A 299 37.97 34.13 -14.84
C ALA A 299 38.61 34.65 -13.53
N THR A 300 39.73 34.04 -13.13
CA THR A 300 40.46 34.35 -11.91
C THR A 300 41.34 35.59 -12.13
N PHE A 301 40.76 36.78 -12.01
CA PHE A 301 41.45 38.03 -12.31
C PHE A 301 42.35 38.56 -11.16
N SER A 302 42.25 38.00 -9.94
CA SER A 302 42.97 38.49 -8.76
C SER A 302 43.63 37.35 -7.96
N GLN A 303 44.73 37.67 -7.25
CA GLN A 303 45.41 36.76 -6.31
C GLN A 303 45.01 36.98 -4.85
N ASP A 304 44.00 37.82 -4.61
CA ASP A 304 43.45 38.13 -3.30
C ASP A 304 42.33 37.14 -2.87
N GLU A 305 41.61 37.48 -1.80
CA GLU A 305 40.51 36.70 -1.27
C GLU A 305 39.38 36.50 -2.30
N ALA A 306 39.15 37.46 -3.20
CA ALA A 306 38.15 37.33 -4.26
C ALA A 306 38.60 36.28 -5.29
N GLY A 307 39.90 36.21 -5.57
CA GLY A 307 40.50 35.16 -6.38
C GLY A 307 40.39 33.76 -5.77
N VAL A 308 40.61 33.64 -4.46
CA VAL A 308 40.44 32.36 -3.73
C VAL A 308 38.99 31.89 -3.78
N LEU A 309 38.03 32.80 -3.57
CA LEU A 309 36.61 32.48 -3.63
C LEU A 309 36.18 32.07 -5.05
N ALA A 310 36.70 32.74 -6.09
CA ALA A 310 36.46 32.35 -7.48
C ALA A 310 36.94 30.93 -7.79
N LYS A 311 38.15 30.56 -7.32
CA LYS A 311 38.68 29.19 -7.47
C LYS A 311 37.86 28.15 -6.72
N ALA A 312 37.46 28.45 -5.48
CA ALA A 312 36.64 27.55 -4.68
C ALA A 312 35.26 27.31 -5.32
N PHE A 313 34.65 28.38 -5.84
CA PHE A 313 33.37 28.30 -6.57
C PHE A 313 33.51 27.48 -7.87
N GLN A 314 34.59 27.69 -8.63
CA GLN A 314 34.87 26.90 -9.84
C GLN A 314 35.03 25.41 -9.52
N ALA A 315 35.81 25.07 -8.48
CA ALA A 315 35.99 23.67 -8.06
C ALA A 315 34.69 23.01 -7.60
N MET A 316 33.80 23.76 -6.94
CA MET A 316 32.48 23.27 -6.55
C MET A 316 31.59 22.99 -7.77
N ASN A 317 31.55 23.90 -8.75
CA ASN A 317 30.75 23.71 -9.97
C ASN A 317 31.25 22.51 -10.80
N GLU A 318 32.57 22.33 -10.90
CA GLU A 318 33.14 21.19 -11.62
C GLU A 318 32.72 19.86 -10.98
N ARG A 319 32.82 19.76 -9.65
CA ARG A 319 32.35 18.57 -8.91
C ARG A 319 30.85 18.34 -9.04
N LEU A 320 30.06 19.42 -9.02
CA LEU A 320 28.61 19.32 -9.17
C LEU A 320 28.24 18.81 -10.57
N ARG A 321 28.93 19.32 -11.60
CA ARG A 321 28.77 18.87 -12.98
C ARG A 321 29.12 17.39 -13.13
N GLU A 322 30.30 16.97 -12.66
CA GLU A 322 30.72 15.57 -12.66
C GLU A 322 29.71 14.67 -11.94
N SER A 323 29.18 15.13 -10.80
CA SER A 323 28.16 14.39 -10.05
C SER A 323 26.82 14.30 -10.80
N VAL A 324 26.38 15.36 -11.48
CA VAL A 324 25.14 15.36 -12.27
C VAL A 324 25.28 14.42 -13.46
N GLU A 325 26.38 14.51 -14.23
CA GLU A 325 26.66 13.61 -15.36
C GLU A 325 26.70 12.14 -14.90
N THR A 326 27.37 11.86 -13.79
CA THR A 326 27.43 10.49 -13.22
C THR A 326 26.06 10.01 -12.75
N LEU A 327 25.25 10.89 -12.13
CA LEU A 327 23.90 10.56 -11.69
C LEU A 327 22.98 10.29 -12.88
N GLU A 328 23.05 11.10 -13.93
CA GLU A 328 22.26 10.92 -15.16
C GLU A 328 22.59 9.59 -15.83
N MET A 329 23.87 9.26 -15.95
CA MET A 329 24.32 7.96 -16.48
C MET A 329 23.79 6.80 -15.63
N ARG A 330 23.96 6.87 -14.30
CA ARG A 330 23.46 5.82 -13.39
C ARG A 330 21.94 5.69 -13.43
N VAL A 331 21.21 6.79 -13.56
CA VAL A 331 19.75 6.76 -13.74
C VAL A 331 19.41 6.07 -15.05
N GLN A 332 20.05 6.41 -16.17
CA GLN A 332 19.82 5.77 -17.46
C GLN A 332 20.09 4.26 -17.41
N ASP A 333 21.26 3.85 -16.92
CA ASP A 333 21.63 2.43 -16.78
C ASP A 333 20.61 1.69 -15.92
N ARG A 334 20.26 2.26 -14.76
CA ARG A 334 19.31 1.60 -13.86
C ARG A 334 17.89 1.54 -14.43
N THR A 335 17.50 2.53 -15.23
CA THR A 335 16.19 2.53 -15.89
C THR A 335 16.14 1.45 -16.97
N ALA A 336 17.23 1.24 -17.72
CA ALA A 336 17.35 0.16 -18.69
C ALA A 336 17.31 -1.22 -18.02
N GLU A 337 18.10 -1.43 -16.96
CA GLU A 337 18.08 -2.68 -16.17
C GLU A 337 16.69 -2.97 -15.58
N LEU A 338 16.00 -1.95 -15.05
CA LEU A 338 14.64 -2.13 -14.54
C LEU A 338 13.67 -2.51 -15.66
N ALA A 339 13.78 -1.89 -16.85
CA ALA A 339 12.92 -2.20 -17.98
C ALA A 339 13.06 -3.67 -18.39
N GLU A 340 14.29 -4.15 -18.55
CA GLU A 340 14.59 -5.55 -18.88
C GLU A 340 14.05 -6.52 -17.81
N ALA A 341 14.31 -6.24 -16.53
CA ALA A 341 13.80 -7.07 -15.42
C ALA A 341 12.26 -7.07 -15.36
N THR A 342 11.60 -5.94 -15.63
CA THR A 342 10.14 -5.88 -15.65
C THR A 342 9.54 -6.66 -16.82
N GLU A 343 10.17 -6.62 -17.98
CA GLU A 343 9.74 -7.39 -19.16
C GLU A 343 9.85 -8.90 -18.89
N GLU A 344 10.97 -9.36 -18.34
CA GLU A 344 11.16 -10.76 -17.96
C GLU A 344 10.13 -11.22 -16.91
N MET A 345 9.88 -10.41 -15.88
CA MET A 345 8.85 -10.71 -14.88
C MET A 345 7.44 -10.78 -15.49
N MET A 346 7.11 -9.88 -16.43
CA MET A 346 5.82 -9.91 -17.12
C MET A 346 5.65 -11.17 -17.97
N GLN A 347 6.69 -11.59 -18.69
CA GLN A 347 6.67 -12.84 -19.47
C GLN A 347 6.44 -14.06 -18.57
N ARG A 348 7.17 -14.16 -17.45
CA ARG A 348 6.98 -15.25 -16.47
C ARG A 348 5.57 -15.25 -15.85
N ALA A 349 5.04 -14.07 -15.52
CA ALA A 349 3.69 -13.95 -14.99
C ALA A 349 2.62 -14.41 -16.00
N ALA A 350 2.77 -14.06 -17.27
CA ALA A 350 1.86 -14.48 -18.34
C ALA A 350 1.89 -16.00 -18.56
N GLN A 351 3.09 -16.61 -18.53
CA GLN A 351 3.24 -18.07 -18.62
C GLN A 351 2.55 -18.78 -17.44
N MET A 352 2.78 -18.31 -16.21
CA MET A 352 2.15 -18.88 -15.02
C MET A 352 0.62 -18.71 -15.03
N GLN A 353 0.11 -17.58 -15.51
CA GLN A 353 -1.33 -17.36 -15.65
C GLN A 353 -1.96 -18.38 -16.60
N THR A 354 -1.28 -18.68 -17.72
CA THR A 354 -1.75 -19.68 -18.69
C THR A 354 -1.84 -21.07 -18.05
N VAL A 355 -0.82 -21.49 -17.29
CA VAL A 355 -0.83 -22.76 -16.55
C VAL A 355 -1.96 -22.81 -15.52
N SER A 356 -2.15 -21.72 -14.75
CA SER A 356 -3.23 -21.62 -13.77
C SER A 356 -4.62 -21.71 -14.41
N ASP A 357 -4.81 -21.08 -15.56
CA ASP A 357 -6.08 -21.13 -16.29
C ASP A 357 -6.37 -22.56 -16.78
N ILE A 358 -5.36 -23.26 -17.31
CA ILE A 358 -5.47 -24.67 -17.71
C ILE A 358 -5.83 -25.53 -16.50
N ALA A 359 -5.11 -25.40 -15.39
CA ALA A 359 -5.37 -26.17 -14.16
C ALA A 359 -6.79 -25.96 -13.63
N ARG A 360 -7.31 -24.72 -13.66
CA ARG A 360 -8.66 -24.39 -13.21
C ARG A 360 -9.74 -25.01 -14.11
N SER A 361 -9.54 -25.02 -15.43
CA SER A 361 -10.46 -25.65 -16.37
C SER A 361 -10.53 -27.18 -16.19
N ILE A 362 -9.43 -27.79 -15.74
CA ILE A 362 -9.32 -29.25 -15.53
C ILE A 362 -9.97 -29.67 -14.20
N ALA A 363 -9.88 -28.85 -13.15
CA ALA A 363 -10.30 -29.20 -11.80
C ALA A 363 -11.82 -29.43 -11.61
N THR A 364 -12.66 -29.08 -12.59
CA THR A 364 -14.12 -29.20 -12.47
C THR A 364 -14.68 -30.56 -12.90
N ILE A 365 -13.89 -31.37 -13.61
CA ILE A 365 -14.35 -32.63 -14.18
C ILE A 365 -14.03 -33.78 -13.23
N GLN A 366 -15.07 -34.55 -12.89
CA GLN A 366 -14.99 -35.65 -11.93
C GLN A 366 -14.87 -37.02 -12.59
N ASP A 367 -15.18 -37.11 -13.88
CA ASP A 367 -15.10 -38.34 -14.67
C ASP A 367 -13.73 -38.44 -15.35
N LEU A 368 -12.97 -39.48 -14.99
CA LEU A 368 -11.61 -39.68 -15.50
C LEU A 368 -11.57 -39.85 -17.03
N ASP A 369 -12.56 -40.52 -17.61
CA ASP A 369 -12.58 -40.79 -19.05
C ASP A 369 -12.90 -39.53 -19.88
N GLN A 370 -13.55 -38.54 -19.27
CA GLN A 370 -13.77 -37.21 -19.86
C GLN A 370 -12.63 -36.23 -19.54
N LEU A 371 -12.05 -36.36 -18.35
CA LEU A 371 -10.98 -35.50 -17.85
C LEU A 371 -9.71 -35.63 -18.70
N LEU A 372 -9.23 -36.87 -18.92
CA LEU A 372 -7.95 -37.09 -19.59
C LEU A 372 -7.92 -36.55 -21.03
N PRO A 373 -8.93 -36.81 -21.90
CA PRO A 373 -8.97 -36.20 -23.23
C PRO A 373 -9.01 -34.67 -23.18
N LEU A 374 -9.80 -34.08 -22.28
CA LEU A 374 -9.88 -32.62 -22.16
C LEU A 374 -8.53 -32.02 -21.76
N ILE A 375 -7.79 -32.64 -20.84
CA ILE A 375 -6.45 -32.20 -20.46
C ILE A 375 -5.54 -32.17 -21.69
N THR A 376 -5.44 -33.30 -22.41
CA THR A 376 -4.55 -33.39 -23.58
C THR A 376 -4.91 -32.36 -24.65
N GLN A 377 -6.21 -32.15 -24.90
CA GLN A 377 -6.69 -31.18 -25.87
C GLN A 377 -6.41 -29.73 -25.43
N THR A 378 -6.69 -29.40 -24.16
CA THR A 378 -6.50 -28.04 -23.63
C THR A 378 -5.04 -27.64 -23.62
N ILE A 379 -4.15 -28.56 -23.22
CA ILE A 379 -2.70 -28.35 -23.22
C ILE A 379 -2.21 -28.12 -24.66
N SER A 380 -2.65 -28.96 -25.61
CA SER A 380 -2.35 -28.80 -27.02
C SER A 380 -2.80 -27.44 -27.57
N ASP A 381 -4.05 -27.05 -27.33
CA ASP A 381 -4.65 -25.85 -27.92
C ASP A 381 -4.07 -24.56 -27.32
N ARG A 382 -3.76 -24.55 -26.02
CA ARG A 382 -3.26 -23.37 -25.30
C ARG A 382 -1.76 -23.15 -25.45
N LEU A 383 -0.99 -24.23 -25.54
CA LEU A 383 0.48 -24.19 -25.57
C LEU A 383 1.08 -24.53 -26.95
N GLY A 384 0.24 -24.96 -27.91
CA GLY A 384 0.66 -25.16 -29.30
C GLY A 384 1.46 -26.43 -29.54
N PHE A 385 1.38 -27.43 -28.66
CA PHE A 385 2.11 -28.69 -28.82
C PHE A 385 1.48 -29.58 -29.90
N TYR A 386 2.34 -30.24 -30.67
CA TYR A 386 1.92 -31.16 -31.74
C TYR A 386 1.25 -32.41 -31.17
N HIS A 387 1.85 -32.99 -30.14
CA HIS A 387 1.33 -34.15 -29.43
C HIS A 387 1.34 -33.88 -27.93
N VAL A 388 0.24 -34.27 -27.29
CA VAL A 388 0.12 -34.37 -25.83
C VAL A 388 -0.49 -35.73 -25.53
N GLY A 389 0.18 -36.53 -24.72
CA GLY A 389 -0.25 -37.85 -24.26
C GLY A 389 -0.25 -37.93 -22.74
N ILE A 390 -1.25 -38.61 -22.17
CA ILE A 390 -1.23 -38.98 -20.76
C ILE A 390 -1.10 -40.49 -20.65
N PHE A 391 -0.02 -40.92 -20.02
CA PHE A 391 0.24 -42.30 -19.67
C PHE A 391 -0.07 -42.50 -18.19
N LEU A 392 -0.78 -43.58 -17.86
CA LEU A 392 -1.02 -43.98 -16.47
C LEU A 392 -0.33 -45.31 -16.21
N VAL A 393 0.29 -45.41 -15.03
CA VAL A 393 0.91 -46.66 -14.56
C VAL A 393 -0.18 -47.68 -14.26
N ASP A 394 0.02 -48.91 -14.72
CA ASP A 394 -0.89 -50.03 -14.45
C ASP A 394 -0.82 -50.53 -12.99
N ALA A 395 -1.76 -51.38 -12.59
CA ALA A 395 -1.86 -51.84 -11.20
C ALA A 395 -0.62 -52.61 -10.72
N ASN A 396 0.07 -53.30 -11.63
CA ASN A 396 1.28 -54.07 -11.34
C ASN A 396 2.55 -53.22 -11.38
N ARG A 397 2.46 -51.96 -11.82
CA ARG A 397 3.58 -51.04 -12.04
C ARG A 397 4.65 -51.59 -13.00
N GLU A 398 4.20 -52.32 -14.02
CA GLU A 398 5.05 -52.88 -15.07
C GLU A 398 5.02 -52.00 -16.33
N PHE A 399 3.86 -51.40 -16.63
CA PHE A 399 3.63 -50.66 -17.86
C PHE A 399 3.04 -49.27 -17.62
N ALA A 400 3.54 -48.31 -18.38
CA ALA A 400 2.90 -47.02 -18.59
C ALA A 400 1.95 -47.14 -19.80
N VAL A 401 0.64 -47.05 -19.57
CA VAL A 401 -0.39 -47.25 -20.59
C VAL A 401 -0.93 -45.90 -21.05
N LEU A 402 -0.96 -45.66 -22.36
CA LEU A 402 -1.55 -44.45 -22.92
C LEU A 402 -3.07 -44.44 -22.68
N ARG A 403 -3.58 -43.40 -22.02
CA ARG A 403 -5.01 -43.28 -21.65
C ARG A 403 -5.71 -42.12 -22.32
N ALA A 404 -4.99 -41.09 -22.73
CA ALA A 404 -5.52 -40.02 -23.58
C ALA A 404 -4.43 -39.43 -24.46
N ALA A 405 -4.83 -38.89 -25.61
CA ALA A 405 -3.98 -38.14 -26.51
C ALA A 405 -4.80 -37.24 -27.44
N ASN A 406 -4.26 -36.06 -27.80
CA ASN A 406 -4.92 -35.09 -28.67
C ASN A 406 -4.78 -35.42 -30.18
N SER A 407 -3.59 -35.86 -30.60
CA SER A 407 -3.19 -35.96 -32.01
C SER A 407 -3.80 -37.17 -32.73
N GLU A 408 -3.79 -37.15 -34.06
CA GLU A 408 -4.24 -38.30 -34.87
C GLU A 408 -3.40 -39.57 -34.60
N GLY A 409 -2.07 -39.43 -34.52
CA GLY A 409 -1.17 -40.51 -34.13
C GLY A 409 -1.50 -41.06 -32.75
N GLY A 410 -1.74 -40.16 -31.79
CA GLY A 410 -2.21 -40.48 -30.45
C GLY A 410 -3.50 -41.32 -30.43
N ARG A 411 -4.48 -40.97 -31.26
CA ARG A 411 -5.72 -41.75 -31.38
C ARG A 411 -5.48 -43.17 -31.92
N LYS A 412 -4.58 -43.34 -32.89
CA LYS A 412 -4.17 -44.67 -33.40
C LYS A 412 -3.50 -45.49 -32.30
N MET A 413 -2.63 -44.87 -31.51
CA MET A 413 -1.98 -45.51 -30.35
C MET A 413 -2.98 -45.94 -29.27
N LEU A 414 -3.96 -45.09 -28.96
CA LEU A 414 -5.03 -45.41 -28.01
C LEU A 414 -5.84 -46.62 -28.47
N ALA A 415 -6.23 -46.66 -29.76
CA ALA A 415 -7.05 -47.74 -30.31
C ALA A 415 -6.39 -49.13 -30.23
N ARG A 416 -5.04 -49.20 -30.24
CA ARG A 416 -4.30 -50.45 -30.07
C ARG A 416 -3.88 -50.75 -28.62
N GLY A 417 -4.27 -49.93 -27.65
CA GLY A 417 -3.88 -50.08 -26.25
C GLY A 417 -2.37 -49.91 -26.03
N HIS A 418 -1.77 -48.89 -26.66
CA HIS A 418 -0.33 -48.65 -26.57
C HIS A 418 0.15 -48.54 -25.12
N ARG A 419 1.20 -49.30 -24.80
CA ARG A 419 1.82 -49.36 -23.48
C ARG A 419 3.33 -49.46 -23.65
N LEU A 420 4.06 -48.89 -22.68
CA LEU A 420 5.51 -48.86 -22.65
C LEU A 420 5.99 -49.49 -21.35
N GLN A 421 7.05 -50.28 -21.40
CA GLN A 421 7.60 -50.90 -20.19
C GLN A 421 8.36 -49.86 -19.35
N ILE A 422 8.03 -49.79 -18.05
CA ILE A 422 8.61 -48.83 -17.12
C ILE A 422 10.13 -49.10 -16.98
N GLY A 423 10.93 -48.03 -17.04
CA GLY A 423 12.38 -48.06 -16.91
C GLY A 423 13.17 -48.63 -18.10
N GLN A 424 12.50 -49.21 -19.10
CA GLN A 424 13.16 -49.88 -20.24
C GLN A 424 12.93 -49.18 -21.57
N GLU A 425 11.77 -48.55 -21.77
CA GLU A 425 11.37 -48.05 -23.09
C GLU A 425 11.11 -46.54 -23.11
N GLY A 426 11.90 -45.82 -23.92
CA GLY A 426 11.64 -44.42 -24.27
C GLY A 426 11.72 -43.44 -23.10
N ILE A 427 11.38 -42.17 -23.38
CA ILE A 427 11.44 -41.08 -22.41
C ILE A 427 10.34 -41.26 -21.35
N VAL A 428 9.14 -41.65 -21.77
CA VAL A 428 8.02 -41.97 -20.85
C VAL A 428 8.37 -43.10 -19.88
N GLY A 429 9.01 -44.19 -20.34
CA GLY A 429 9.44 -45.28 -19.47
C GLY A 429 10.48 -44.84 -18.44
N TYR A 430 11.44 -43.98 -18.84
CA TYR A 430 12.42 -43.40 -17.92
C TYR A 430 11.76 -42.54 -16.83
N VAL A 431 10.86 -41.63 -17.23
CA VAL A 431 10.19 -40.69 -16.32
C VAL A 431 9.28 -41.42 -15.33
N THR A 432 8.60 -42.47 -15.78
CA THR A 432 7.74 -43.28 -14.91
C THR A 432 8.49 -44.15 -13.90
N ASP A 433 9.75 -44.50 -14.19
CA ASP A 433 10.65 -45.22 -13.26
C ASP A 433 11.29 -44.28 -12.23
N ARG A 434 11.89 -43.18 -12.70
CA ARG A 434 12.69 -42.28 -11.87
C ARG A 434 11.89 -41.21 -11.13
N GLY A 435 10.73 -40.82 -11.67
CA GLY A 435 9.97 -39.68 -11.14
C GLY A 435 10.65 -38.33 -11.41
N GLU A 436 11.54 -38.25 -12.40
CA GLU A 436 12.27 -37.03 -12.78
C GLU A 436 11.87 -36.64 -14.22
N PRO A 437 11.67 -35.33 -14.52
CA PRO A 437 11.45 -34.86 -15.88
C PRO A 437 12.59 -35.25 -16.83
N ARG A 438 12.25 -35.54 -18.09
CA ARG A 438 13.25 -35.83 -19.13
C ARG A 438 12.88 -35.12 -20.43
N ILE A 439 13.88 -34.50 -21.05
CA ILE A 439 13.76 -33.78 -22.32
C ILE A 439 14.73 -34.39 -23.34
N ALA A 440 14.28 -34.58 -24.57
CA ALA A 440 15.12 -34.77 -25.74
C ALA A 440 14.92 -33.60 -26.69
N LEU A 441 15.98 -32.79 -26.88
CA LEU A 441 15.94 -31.58 -27.71
C LEU A 441 15.98 -31.88 -29.22
N ASP A 442 16.59 -32.99 -29.61
CA ASP A 442 16.44 -33.57 -30.95
C ASP A 442 16.36 -35.09 -30.86
N VAL A 443 15.15 -35.63 -31.06
CA VAL A 443 14.88 -37.08 -30.96
C VAL A 443 15.65 -37.92 -31.99
N GLY A 444 16.33 -37.31 -32.98
CA GLY A 444 17.18 -38.02 -33.94
C GLY A 444 18.63 -38.22 -33.51
N ARG A 445 19.22 -37.28 -32.75
CA ARG A 445 20.65 -37.32 -32.36
C ARG A 445 20.91 -37.79 -30.94
N ASP A 446 19.94 -37.59 -30.04
CA ASP A 446 20.11 -37.74 -28.59
C ASP A 446 19.45 -39.02 -28.03
N ALA A 447 19.06 -39.93 -28.92
CA ALA A 447 17.97 -40.86 -28.66
C ALA A 447 18.42 -42.27 -28.22
N VAL A 448 18.16 -42.58 -26.95
CA VAL A 448 17.75 -43.92 -26.48
C VAL A 448 16.27 -44.18 -26.90
N PHE A 449 15.85 -43.66 -28.06
CA PHE A 449 14.45 -43.45 -28.41
C PHE A 449 13.88 -44.53 -29.34
N PHE A 450 12.63 -44.89 -29.06
CA PHE A 450 11.76 -45.67 -29.90
C PHE A 450 11.11 -44.75 -30.94
N ASN A 451 11.59 -44.77 -32.19
CA ASN A 451 10.97 -44.00 -33.27
C ASN A 451 9.53 -44.47 -33.48
N ASN A 452 8.55 -43.67 -33.06
CA ASN A 452 7.15 -44.06 -33.10
C ASN A 452 6.56 -43.77 -34.49
N PRO A 453 6.18 -44.80 -35.27
CA PRO A 453 5.66 -44.61 -36.62
C PRO A 453 4.36 -43.79 -36.67
N ASP A 454 3.63 -43.70 -35.56
CA ASP A 454 2.39 -42.93 -35.47
C ASP A 454 2.61 -41.42 -35.25
N LEU A 455 3.82 -41.01 -34.85
CA LEU A 455 4.20 -39.61 -34.60
C LEU A 455 5.44 -39.21 -35.42
N PRO A 456 5.37 -39.26 -36.76
CA PRO A 456 6.55 -39.11 -37.64
C PRO A 456 7.14 -37.70 -37.67
N LEU A 457 6.41 -36.69 -37.16
CA LEU A 457 6.84 -35.30 -37.18
C LEU A 457 7.57 -34.87 -35.90
N THR A 458 7.68 -35.74 -34.90
CA THR A 458 8.33 -35.40 -33.63
C THR A 458 9.81 -35.08 -33.84
N ARG A 459 10.21 -33.89 -33.41
CA ARG A 459 11.60 -33.41 -33.43
C ARG A 459 12.16 -33.16 -32.04
N SER A 460 11.32 -32.79 -31.08
CA SER A 460 11.70 -32.76 -29.65
C SER A 460 10.57 -33.30 -28.78
N GLU A 461 10.92 -33.87 -27.64
CA GLU A 461 9.98 -34.49 -26.69
C GLU A 461 10.36 -34.14 -25.25
N MET A 462 9.35 -33.90 -24.42
CA MET A 462 9.49 -33.76 -22.98
C MET A 462 8.43 -34.65 -22.33
N ALA A 463 8.86 -35.49 -21.39
CA ALA A 463 7.95 -36.19 -20.49
C ALA A 463 8.14 -35.72 -19.05
N LEU A 464 7.01 -35.54 -18.37
CA LEU A 464 6.92 -35.03 -17.01
C LEU A 464 6.21 -36.07 -16.14
N PRO A 465 6.72 -36.37 -14.94
CA PRO A 465 6.11 -37.37 -14.08
C PRO A 465 4.80 -36.81 -13.50
N LEU A 466 3.77 -37.65 -13.43
CA LEU A 466 2.55 -37.36 -12.69
C LEU A 466 2.68 -37.98 -11.30
N ILE A 467 2.90 -37.15 -10.28
CA ILE A 467 3.24 -37.61 -8.92
C ILE A 467 2.15 -37.22 -7.95
N VAL A 468 1.73 -38.17 -7.11
CA VAL A 468 0.79 -37.95 -6.02
C VAL A 468 1.33 -38.63 -4.77
N ARG A 469 1.50 -37.88 -3.68
CA ARG A 469 2.00 -38.40 -2.39
C ARG A 469 3.28 -39.25 -2.56
N ASP A 470 4.25 -38.72 -3.29
CA ASP A 470 5.54 -39.35 -3.61
C ASP A 470 5.46 -40.62 -4.48
N GLN A 471 4.30 -40.92 -5.06
CA GLN A 471 4.11 -42.03 -5.99
C GLN A 471 3.89 -41.53 -7.42
N VAL A 472 4.69 -42.03 -8.35
CA VAL A 472 4.47 -41.80 -9.79
C VAL A 472 3.26 -42.61 -10.24
N ILE A 473 2.18 -41.92 -10.59
CA ILE A 473 0.92 -42.49 -11.09
C ILE A 473 0.84 -42.53 -12.61
N GLY A 474 1.78 -41.86 -13.31
CA GLY A 474 1.77 -41.72 -14.75
C GLY A 474 2.84 -40.75 -15.26
N ALA A 475 2.73 -40.39 -16.53
CA ALA A 475 3.53 -39.34 -17.16
C ALA A 475 2.66 -38.51 -18.12
N LEU A 476 2.96 -37.21 -18.18
CA LEU A 476 2.49 -36.27 -19.18
C LEU A 476 3.59 -36.17 -20.25
N ASP A 477 3.27 -36.60 -21.45
CA ASP A 477 4.15 -36.55 -22.61
C ASP A 477 3.75 -35.37 -23.52
N VAL A 478 4.70 -34.53 -23.89
CA VAL A 478 4.50 -33.41 -24.83
C VAL A 478 5.57 -33.42 -25.91
N GLN A 479 5.17 -33.28 -27.16
CA GLN A 479 6.07 -33.35 -28.32
C GLN A 479 5.86 -32.19 -29.28
N SER A 480 6.95 -31.77 -29.92
CA SER A 480 6.99 -30.68 -30.91
C SER A 480 7.53 -31.15 -32.24
N VAL A 481 7.09 -30.48 -33.32
CA VAL A 481 7.64 -30.66 -34.67
C VAL A 481 8.93 -29.87 -34.90
N GLU A 482 9.30 -29.00 -33.97
CA GLU A 482 10.53 -28.22 -34.01
C GLU A 482 11.60 -28.87 -33.13
N ALA A 483 12.86 -28.87 -33.58
CA ALA A 483 13.98 -29.27 -32.73
C ALA A 483 14.30 -28.13 -31.75
N ASN A 484 14.74 -28.47 -30.54
CA ASN A 484 15.01 -27.54 -29.43
C ASN A 484 13.79 -26.67 -29.05
N ALA A 485 12.57 -27.19 -29.17
CA ALA A 485 11.36 -26.44 -28.81
C ALA A 485 11.22 -26.20 -27.29
N PHE A 486 11.94 -26.96 -26.47
CA PHE A 486 11.87 -26.91 -25.00
C PHE A 486 13.14 -26.31 -24.40
N LYS A 487 12.98 -25.37 -23.48
CA LYS A 487 14.05 -24.78 -22.66
C LYS A 487 14.02 -25.35 -21.24
N GLU A 488 15.10 -25.20 -20.47
CA GLU A 488 15.12 -25.58 -19.04
C GLU A 488 14.02 -24.87 -18.23
N GLU A 489 13.73 -23.62 -18.57
CA GLU A 489 12.67 -22.84 -17.94
C GLU A 489 11.28 -23.44 -18.17
N ASP A 490 11.05 -24.06 -19.34
CA ASP A 490 9.77 -24.70 -19.67
C ASP A 490 9.52 -25.93 -18.80
N VAL A 491 10.58 -26.63 -18.35
CA VAL A 491 10.44 -27.77 -17.42
C VAL A 491 9.78 -27.31 -16.14
N VAL A 492 10.24 -26.20 -15.56
CA VAL A 492 9.71 -25.70 -14.28
C VAL A 492 8.23 -25.37 -14.42
N VAL A 493 7.86 -24.67 -15.50
CA VAL A 493 6.47 -24.25 -15.75
C VAL A 493 5.57 -25.45 -16.03
N LEU A 494 6.01 -26.39 -16.87
CA LEU A 494 5.23 -27.57 -17.23
C LEU A 494 5.19 -28.63 -16.12
N SER A 495 6.20 -28.70 -15.24
CA SER A 495 6.15 -29.53 -14.03
C SER A 495 5.03 -29.09 -13.10
N VAL A 496 4.83 -27.78 -12.90
CA VAL A 496 3.69 -27.27 -12.13
C VAL A 496 2.36 -27.71 -12.75
N LEU A 497 2.26 -27.67 -14.08
CA LEU A 497 1.07 -28.16 -14.78
C LEU A 497 0.89 -29.68 -14.60
N ALA A 498 1.95 -30.46 -14.71
CA ALA A 498 1.93 -31.91 -14.50
C ALA A 498 1.48 -32.27 -13.07
N ASP A 499 1.93 -31.52 -12.05
CA ASP A 499 1.49 -31.70 -10.67
C ASP A 499 -0.03 -31.45 -10.52
N GLN A 500 -0.55 -30.39 -11.15
CA GLN A 500 -1.99 -30.11 -11.13
C GLN A 500 -2.80 -31.19 -11.86
N VAL A 501 -2.27 -31.69 -12.98
CA VAL A 501 -2.87 -32.83 -13.72
C VAL A 501 -2.89 -34.08 -12.86
N ALA A 502 -1.80 -34.40 -12.17
CA ALA A 502 -1.71 -35.56 -11.28
C ALA A 502 -2.75 -35.49 -10.16
N ILE A 503 -2.89 -34.33 -9.51
CA ILE A 503 -3.91 -34.09 -8.48
C ILE A 503 -5.33 -34.25 -9.03
N ALA A 504 -5.62 -33.69 -10.22
CA ALA A 504 -6.94 -33.82 -10.83
C ALA A 504 -7.29 -35.27 -11.16
N ILE A 505 -6.33 -36.04 -11.69
CA ILE A 505 -6.48 -37.47 -11.97
C ILE A 505 -6.77 -38.25 -10.70
N GLU A 506 -6.04 -37.99 -9.62
CA GLU A 506 -6.28 -38.65 -8.33
C GLU A 506 -7.65 -38.31 -7.77
N ASN A 507 -8.06 -37.04 -7.83
CA ASN A 507 -9.38 -36.62 -7.36
C ASN A 507 -10.50 -37.32 -8.14
N ALA A 508 -10.39 -37.42 -9.47
CA ALA A 508 -11.36 -38.14 -10.30
C ALA A 508 -11.39 -39.65 -9.98
N ARG A 509 -10.23 -40.28 -9.78
CA ARG A 509 -10.13 -41.69 -9.36
C ARG A 509 -10.77 -41.94 -8.00
N LEU A 510 -10.44 -41.13 -6.99
CA LEU A 510 -11.00 -41.23 -5.64
C LEU A 510 -12.50 -41.02 -5.64
N PHE A 511 -12.99 -40.06 -6.42
CA PHE A 511 -14.43 -39.81 -6.55
C PHE A 511 -15.16 -41.00 -7.20
N SER A 512 -14.62 -41.54 -8.30
CA SER A 512 -15.16 -42.72 -8.96
C SER A 512 -15.19 -43.94 -8.04
N ALA A 513 -14.09 -44.22 -7.34
CA ALA A 513 -13.99 -45.33 -6.38
C ALA A 513 -15.00 -45.17 -5.23
N THR A 514 -15.17 -43.96 -4.69
CA THR A 514 -16.15 -43.67 -3.64
C THR A 514 -17.58 -43.89 -4.13
N ARG A 515 -17.89 -43.44 -5.36
CA ARG A 515 -19.21 -43.63 -5.96
C ARG A 515 -19.52 -45.10 -6.20
N GLN A 516 -18.55 -45.87 -6.71
CA GLN A 516 -18.69 -47.31 -6.90
C GLN A 516 -18.92 -48.03 -5.57
N ALA A 517 -18.09 -47.75 -4.56
CA ALA A 517 -18.24 -48.36 -3.23
C ALA A 517 -19.61 -48.05 -2.59
N LEU A 518 -20.12 -46.82 -2.79
CA LEU A 518 -21.46 -46.46 -2.34
C LEU A 518 -22.55 -47.27 -3.06
N GLN A 519 -22.43 -47.43 -4.38
CA GLN A 519 -23.37 -48.22 -5.17
C GLN A 519 -23.36 -49.70 -4.76
N GLU A 520 -22.18 -50.29 -4.57
CA GLU A 520 -22.02 -51.67 -4.10
C GLU A 520 -22.61 -51.86 -2.70
N ALA A 521 -22.35 -50.94 -1.77
CA ALA A 521 -22.91 -50.98 -0.43
C ALA A 521 -24.45 -50.87 -0.45
N GLN A 522 -24.99 -50.01 -1.32
CA GLN A 522 -26.43 -49.90 -1.54
C GLN A 522 -27.01 -51.22 -2.08
N MET A 523 -26.41 -51.82 -3.11
CA MET A 523 -26.88 -53.11 -3.65
C MET A 523 -26.84 -54.22 -2.60
N MET A 524 -25.75 -54.34 -1.86
CA MET A 524 -25.62 -55.34 -0.79
C MET A 524 -26.70 -55.16 0.29
N GLN A 525 -27.01 -53.91 0.66
CA GLN A 525 -28.09 -53.61 1.60
C GLN A 525 -29.46 -54.02 1.06
N ARG A 526 -29.72 -53.80 -0.23
CA ARG A 526 -30.96 -54.21 -0.91
C ARG A 526 -31.13 -55.72 -0.88
N ASP A 527 -30.10 -56.44 -1.34
CA ASP A 527 -30.11 -57.90 -1.42
C ASP A 527 -30.30 -58.54 -0.03
N TYR A 528 -29.64 -57.99 0.99
CA TYR A 528 -29.80 -58.43 2.37
C TYR A 528 -31.25 -58.26 2.87
N LEU A 529 -31.87 -57.09 2.64
CA LEU A 529 -33.25 -56.84 3.08
C LEU A 529 -34.24 -57.77 2.38
N SER A 530 -34.12 -57.94 1.06
CA SER A 530 -34.97 -58.86 0.30
C SER A 530 -34.80 -60.31 0.77
N ALA A 531 -33.56 -60.79 0.94
CA ALA A 531 -33.31 -62.16 1.41
C ALA A 531 -33.90 -62.41 2.81
N GLU A 532 -33.77 -61.45 3.73
CA GLU A 532 -34.34 -61.58 5.08
C GLU A 532 -35.87 -61.59 5.08
N TRP A 533 -36.51 -60.71 4.31
CA TRP A 533 -37.97 -60.70 4.18
C TRP A 533 -38.51 -61.94 3.46
N GLN A 534 -37.78 -62.47 2.47
CA GLN A 534 -38.16 -63.67 1.74
C GLN A 534 -38.08 -64.90 2.63
N LYS A 535 -36.99 -65.05 3.39
CA LYS A 535 -36.86 -66.09 4.41
C LYS A 535 -37.97 -66.00 5.46
N GLU A 536 -38.32 -64.80 5.91
CA GLU A 536 -39.38 -64.62 6.91
C GLU A 536 -40.76 -65.00 6.38
N ILE A 537 -41.08 -64.62 5.13
CA ILE A 537 -42.33 -65.01 4.47
C ILE A 537 -42.40 -66.53 4.29
N GLU A 538 -41.31 -67.16 3.84
CA GLU A 538 -41.23 -68.61 3.62
C GLU A 538 -41.31 -69.42 4.93
N GLN A 539 -40.65 -68.97 6.00
CA GLN A 539 -40.61 -69.68 7.29
C GLN A 539 -41.90 -69.54 8.07
N ARG A 540 -42.54 -68.36 8.02
CA ARG A 540 -43.73 -68.08 8.83
C ARG A 540 -45.05 -68.33 8.11
N LEU A 541 -45.04 -68.62 6.81
CA LEU A 541 -46.26 -68.77 6.00
C LEU A 541 -47.20 -67.59 6.27
N TRP A 542 -46.71 -66.36 6.15
CA TRP A 542 -47.57 -65.19 6.33
C TRP A 542 -48.66 -65.21 5.27
N GLU A 543 -49.86 -65.60 5.69
CA GLU A 543 -51.07 -65.54 4.89
C GLU A 543 -51.39 -64.06 4.74
N GLY A 544 -51.26 -63.51 3.52
CA GLY A 544 -51.86 -62.21 3.23
C GLY A 544 -53.34 -62.25 3.61
N TYR A 545 -53.95 -61.11 3.89
CA TYR A 545 -55.37 -61.07 4.22
C TYR A 545 -56.15 -60.46 3.05
N VAL A 546 -57.21 -61.12 2.64
CA VAL A 546 -58.23 -60.52 1.77
C VAL A 546 -59.39 -60.09 2.66
N TYR A 547 -59.75 -58.83 2.54
CA TYR A 547 -60.96 -58.30 3.15
C TYR A 547 -62.04 -58.19 2.07
N SER A 548 -63.14 -58.92 2.24
CA SER A 548 -64.28 -58.88 1.32
C SER A 548 -65.58 -58.93 2.12
N PHE A 549 -66.51 -58.00 1.84
CA PHE A 549 -67.84 -57.92 2.46
C PHE A 549 -67.87 -58.04 4.00
N GLY A 550 -66.95 -57.37 4.71
CA GLY A 550 -66.91 -57.39 6.18
C GLY A 550 -66.22 -58.61 6.80
N GLN A 551 -65.69 -59.53 5.99
CA GLN A 551 -64.96 -60.70 6.45
C GLN A 551 -63.48 -60.61 6.05
N LEU A 552 -62.60 -60.87 7.02
CA LEU A 552 -61.16 -61.00 6.82
C LEU A 552 -60.82 -62.48 6.67
N SER A 553 -60.30 -62.88 5.50
CA SER A 553 -59.91 -64.27 5.22
C SER A 553 -58.42 -64.36 4.87
N PRO A 554 -57.69 -65.36 5.38
CA PRO A 554 -56.30 -65.58 4.99
C PRO A 554 -56.19 -66.09 3.55
N VAL A 555 -55.18 -65.62 2.83
CA VAL A 555 -54.82 -66.06 1.49
C VAL A 555 -54.01 -67.35 1.61
N SER A 556 -54.60 -68.48 1.21
CA SER A 556 -53.88 -69.77 1.20
C SER A 556 -52.86 -69.83 0.06
N HIS A 557 -51.64 -70.27 0.37
CA HIS A 557 -50.48 -70.30 -0.53
C HIS A 557 -50.65 -71.14 -1.82
N ARG A 558 -51.77 -71.88 -1.97
CA ARG A 558 -52.04 -72.82 -3.08
C ARG A 558 -52.89 -72.26 -4.22
N SER A 559 -53.45 -71.05 -4.09
CA SER A 559 -54.21 -70.45 -5.19
C SER A 559 -53.95 -68.95 -5.29
N SER A 560 -53.00 -68.56 -6.13
CA SER A 560 -53.18 -67.36 -6.95
C SER A 560 -52.10 -67.29 -8.01
N LYS A 561 -52.55 -67.10 -9.25
CA LYS A 561 -51.75 -66.48 -10.29
C LYS A 561 -51.48 -65.01 -9.89
N VAL A 562 -50.65 -64.75 -8.88
CA VAL A 562 -50.04 -63.42 -8.71
C VAL A 562 -48.77 -63.43 -9.57
N LYS A 563 -48.97 -63.35 -10.89
CA LYS A 563 -47.90 -63.18 -11.88
C LYS A 563 -47.92 -61.79 -12.52
N ALA A 564 -48.63 -60.82 -11.94
CA ALA A 564 -48.86 -59.51 -12.55
C ALA A 564 -48.10 -58.33 -11.91
N ALA A 565 -47.32 -58.52 -10.84
CA ALA A 565 -46.56 -57.40 -10.22
C ALA A 565 -45.03 -57.56 -10.29
N ALA A 566 -44.52 -58.74 -10.63
CA ALA A 566 -43.06 -59.02 -10.70
C ALA A 566 -42.45 -58.79 -12.10
N GLY A 567 -43.22 -58.24 -13.05
CA GLY A 567 -42.79 -58.00 -14.43
C GLY A 567 -42.45 -56.54 -14.79
N ALA A 568 -42.58 -55.60 -13.86
CA ALA A 568 -42.37 -54.17 -14.12
C ALA A 568 -41.10 -53.66 -13.42
N GLU A 569 -39.93 -54.21 -13.78
CA GLU A 569 -38.64 -53.60 -13.43
C GLU A 569 -38.15 -52.59 -14.49
N THR A 570 -38.98 -52.26 -15.49
CA THR A 570 -38.62 -51.24 -16.48
C THR A 570 -39.78 -50.28 -16.70
N GLU A 571 -39.44 -49.00 -16.60
CA GLU A 571 -40.27 -47.80 -16.78
C GLU A 571 -40.98 -47.26 -15.52
N GLY A 572 -40.65 -46.00 -15.21
CA GLY A 572 -41.23 -45.22 -14.13
C GLY A 572 -42.75 -45.13 -14.26
N SER A 573 -43.39 -44.93 -13.10
CA SER A 573 -44.85 -45.01 -12.87
C SER A 573 -45.42 -46.44 -12.90
N GLY A 574 -45.08 -47.24 -11.89
CA GLY A 574 -45.72 -48.53 -11.64
C GLY A 574 -47.14 -48.39 -11.06
N GLN A 575 -48.07 -47.87 -11.86
CA GLN A 575 -49.51 -48.00 -11.66
C GLN A 575 -50.06 -48.86 -12.78
N THR A 576 -50.25 -50.15 -12.52
CA THR A 576 -51.06 -51.00 -13.40
C THR A 576 -52.52 -50.90 -12.93
N GLN A 577 -53.28 -49.98 -13.52
CA GLN A 577 -54.75 -50.05 -13.54
C GLN A 577 -55.16 -51.09 -14.59
N GLU A 578 -55.05 -52.38 -14.25
CA GLU A 578 -55.73 -53.43 -15.00
C GLU A 578 -57.09 -53.66 -14.35
N GLY A 579 -58.15 -53.12 -14.96
CA GLY A 579 -59.48 -53.13 -14.37
C GLY A 579 -59.60 -52.17 -13.18
N ASN A 580 -60.78 -52.14 -12.57
CA ASN A 580 -61.16 -51.21 -11.50
C ASN A 580 -60.39 -51.37 -10.17
N ASP A 581 -59.27 -52.09 -10.18
CA ASP A 581 -58.47 -52.44 -9.02
C ASP A 581 -57.25 -51.51 -8.89
N LEU A 582 -56.94 -51.07 -7.67
CA LEU A 582 -55.77 -50.29 -7.33
C LEU A 582 -54.76 -51.17 -6.58
N ALA A 583 -53.62 -51.43 -7.19
CA ALA A 583 -52.48 -52.08 -6.55
C ALA A 583 -51.39 -51.05 -6.21
N VAL A 584 -51.01 -50.98 -4.93
CA VAL A 584 -49.95 -50.10 -4.44
C VAL A 584 -48.88 -50.93 -3.73
N PRO A 585 -47.59 -50.76 -4.06
CA PRO A 585 -46.52 -51.53 -3.43
C PRO A 585 -46.33 -51.12 -1.96
N ILE A 586 -46.20 -52.11 -1.09
CA ILE A 586 -45.74 -51.91 0.30
C ILE A 586 -44.22 -51.84 0.25
N SER A 587 -43.67 -50.65 0.50
CA SER A 587 -42.24 -50.40 0.37
C SER A 587 -41.59 -50.06 1.72
N LEU A 588 -40.44 -50.67 2.00
CA LEU A 588 -39.59 -50.36 3.15
C LEU A 588 -38.27 -49.76 2.63
N ARG A 589 -38.02 -48.47 2.93
CA ARG A 589 -36.80 -47.77 2.47
C ARG A 589 -36.56 -47.89 0.95
N GLY A 590 -37.65 -47.84 0.17
CA GLY A 590 -37.61 -47.98 -1.29
C GLY A 590 -37.53 -49.42 -1.81
N HIS A 591 -37.66 -50.45 -0.96
CA HIS A 591 -37.77 -51.85 -1.37
C HIS A 591 -39.19 -52.38 -1.22
N ILE A 592 -39.73 -52.95 -2.29
CA ILE A 592 -41.05 -53.57 -2.29
C ILE A 592 -40.95 -54.90 -1.52
N ILE A 593 -41.68 -55.00 -0.41
CA ILE A 593 -41.78 -56.22 0.41
C ILE A 593 -43.14 -56.91 0.25
N GLY A 594 -44.09 -56.26 -0.42
CA GLY A 594 -45.43 -56.79 -0.69
C GLY A 594 -46.26 -55.82 -1.52
N SER A 595 -47.54 -56.14 -1.71
CA SER A 595 -48.49 -55.29 -2.43
C SER A 595 -49.81 -55.19 -1.66
N LEU A 596 -50.34 -53.98 -1.57
CA LEU A 596 -51.70 -53.70 -1.10
C LEU A 596 -52.60 -53.58 -2.33
N MET A 597 -53.58 -54.47 -2.46
CA MET A 597 -54.52 -54.47 -3.58
C MET A 597 -55.91 -54.11 -3.07
N LEU A 598 -56.53 -53.10 -3.68
CA LEU A 598 -57.91 -52.70 -3.44
C LEU A 598 -58.70 -53.00 -4.70
N GLN A 599 -59.78 -53.77 -4.56
CA GLN A 599 -60.68 -54.09 -5.68
C GLN A 599 -61.99 -53.34 -5.51
N ASP A 600 -62.47 -52.71 -6.58
CA ASP A 600 -63.81 -52.15 -6.59
C ASP A 600 -64.83 -53.21 -7.01
N VAL A 601 -65.79 -53.46 -6.12
CA VAL A 601 -66.78 -54.52 -6.23
C VAL A 601 -67.82 -54.23 -7.32
N ASP A 602 -68.11 -52.95 -7.59
CA ASP A 602 -69.18 -52.53 -8.50
C ASP A 602 -68.67 -52.21 -9.92
N GLY A 603 -67.34 -52.24 -10.14
CA GLY A 603 -66.74 -52.11 -11.46
C GLY A 603 -66.93 -50.73 -12.12
N GLY A 604 -67.21 -49.67 -11.34
CA GLY A 604 -67.39 -48.30 -11.83
C GLY A 604 -66.53 -47.21 -11.17
N HIS A 605 -65.77 -47.50 -10.11
CA HIS A 605 -64.92 -46.55 -9.39
C HIS A 605 -63.66 -46.15 -10.18
N VAL A 606 -63.47 -44.84 -10.34
CA VAL A 606 -62.25 -44.26 -10.91
C VAL A 606 -61.44 -43.65 -9.77
N TRP A 607 -60.29 -44.24 -9.48
CA TRP A 607 -59.39 -43.81 -8.41
C TRP A 607 -58.84 -42.39 -8.67
N THR A 608 -59.04 -41.49 -7.71
CA THR A 608 -58.49 -40.12 -7.77
C THR A 608 -57.04 -40.06 -7.30
N GLU A 609 -56.29 -39.02 -7.69
CA GLU A 609 -54.90 -38.83 -7.22
C GLU A 609 -54.80 -38.72 -5.68
N GLU A 610 -55.79 -38.11 -5.03
CA GLU A 610 -55.85 -38.01 -3.56
C GLU A 610 -56.03 -39.39 -2.90
N GLU A 611 -56.92 -40.23 -3.45
CA GLU A 611 -57.13 -41.60 -2.98
C GLU A 611 -55.88 -42.46 -3.19
N VAL A 612 -55.25 -42.38 -4.36
CA VAL A 612 -54.00 -43.10 -4.63
C VAL A 612 -52.89 -42.65 -3.67
N SER A 613 -52.76 -41.35 -3.42
CA SER A 613 -51.77 -40.80 -2.48
C SER A 613 -52.04 -41.27 -1.04
N LEU A 614 -53.31 -41.35 -0.63
CA LEU A 614 -53.70 -41.86 0.68
C LEU A 614 -53.33 -43.35 0.82
N VAL A 615 -53.69 -44.17 -0.17
CA VAL A 615 -53.40 -45.62 -0.17
C VAL A 615 -51.89 -45.87 -0.16
N LYS A 616 -51.11 -45.04 -0.86
CA LYS A 616 -49.64 -45.07 -0.82
C LYS A 616 -49.08 -44.73 0.55
N ALA A 617 -49.57 -43.66 1.19
CA ALA A 617 -49.14 -43.33 2.56
C ALA A 617 -49.47 -44.45 3.56
N VAL A 618 -50.61 -45.13 3.39
CA VAL A 618 -50.97 -46.30 4.19
C VAL A 618 -50.04 -47.48 3.90
N ALA A 619 -49.76 -47.78 2.63
CA ALA A 619 -48.85 -48.86 2.24
C ALA A 619 -47.44 -48.65 2.81
N ASP A 620 -46.91 -47.42 2.78
CA ASP A 620 -45.62 -47.07 3.38
C ASP A 620 -45.62 -47.27 4.90
N GLN A 621 -46.70 -46.85 5.59
CA GLN A 621 -46.84 -47.00 7.04
C GLN A 621 -47.00 -48.48 7.45
N VAL A 622 -47.69 -49.29 6.64
CA VAL A 622 -47.79 -50.74 6.83
C VAL A 622 -46.42 -51.39 6.72
N GLY A 623 -45.62 -51.01 5.71
CA GLY A 623 -44.25 -51.52 5.56
C GLY A 623 -43.38 -51.25 6.79
N LEU A 624 -43.43 -50.03 7.34
CA LEU A 624 -42.72 -49.66 8.55
C LEU A 624 -43.21 -50.42 9.79
N ALA A 625 -44.53 -50.56 9.93
CA ALA A 625 -45.13 -51.27 11.06
C ALA A 625 -44.76 -52.76 11.05
N LEU A 626 -44.76 -53.40 9.88
CA LEU A 626 -44.35 -54.79 9.70
C LEU A 626 -42.87 -54.98 10.07
N GLU A 627 -41.98 -54.07 9.66
CA GLU A 627 -40.56 -54.13 10.06
C GLU A 627 -40.37 -53.95 11.57
N ASN A 628 -41.07 -53.00 12.19
CA ASN A 628 -41.00 -52.80 13.64
C ASN A 628 -41.49 -54.03 14.41
N ALA A 629 -42.59 -54.64 13.97
CA ALA A 629 -43.11 -55.86 14.56
C ALA A 629 -42.11 -57.02 14.42
N ARG A 630 -41.53 -57.20 13.23
CA ARG A 630 -40.50 -58.21 12.95
C ARG A 630 -39.26 -58.04 13.82
N LEU A 631 -38.75 -56.81 13.96
CA LEU A 631 -37.59 -56.49 14.80
C LEU A 631 -37.86 -56.74 16.28
N LEU A 632 -39.03 -56.32 16.78
CA LEU A 632 -39.44 -56.53 18.16
C LEU A 632 -39.53 -58.04 18.48
N GLU A 633 -40.17 -58.80 17.60
CA GLU A 633 -40.33 -60.25 17.75
C GLU A 633 -38.98 -60.96 17.70
N THR A 634 -38.11 -60.61 16.75
CA THR A 634 -36.75 -61.18 16.66
C THR A 634 -35.96 -60.91 17.93
N THR A 635 -36.07 -59.70 18.48
CA THR A 635 -35.41 -59.31 19.74
C THR A 635 -35.97 -60.12 20.90
N ARG A 636 -37.29 -60.32 20.97
CA ARG A 636 -37.95 -61.12 21.99
C ARG A 636 -37.49 -62.58 21.94
N GLN A 637 -37.49 -63.20 20.76
CA GLN A 637 -37.06 -64.59 20.60
C GLN A 637 -35.58 -64.79 20.99
N ARG A 638 -34.70 -63.84 20.64
CA ARG A 638 -33.31 -63.85 21.09
C ARG A 638 -33.21 -63.77 22.61
N ALA A 639 -33.94 -62.86 23.24
CA ALA A 639 -33.95 -62.71 24.69
C ALA A 639 -34.49 -63.96 25.41
N GLU A 640 -35.56 -64.57 24.91
CA GLU A 640 -36.12 -65.81 25.45
C GLU A 640 -35.12 -66.97 25.34
N ARG A 641 -34.42 -67.10 24.20
CA ARG A 641 -33.37 -68.09 23.99
C ARG A 641 -32.18 -67.89 24.93
N GLU A 642 -31.68 -66.66 25.03
CA GLU A 642 -30.56 -66.32 25.92
C GLU A 642 -30.92 -66.56 27.39
N PHE A 643 -32.12 -66.17 27.80
CA PHE A 643 -32.63 -66.44 29.14
C PHE A 643 -32.68 -67.95 29.40
N MET A 644 -33.19 -68.74 28.47
CA MET A 644 -33.28 -70.20 28.57
C MET A 644 -31.89 -70.85 28.68
N VAL A 645 -30.95 -70.47 27.81
CA VAL A 645 -29.56 -70.95 27.86
C VAL A 645 -28.90 -70.56 29.19
N GLY A 646 -29.10 -69.32 29.65
CA GLY A 646 -28.59 -68.83 30.93
C GLY A 646 -29.16 -69.59 32.13
N GLN A 647 -30.47 -69.87 32.13
CA GLN A 647 -31.11 -70.66 33.19
C GLN A 647 -30.57 -72.09 33.24
N ILE A 648 -30.48 -72.77 32.10
CA ILE A 648 -29.92 -74.14 32.03
C ILE A 648 -28.46 -74.12 32.51
N THR A 649 -27.64 -73.18 32.03
CA THR A 649 -26.24 -73.05 32.45
C THR A 649 -26.09 -72.77 33.94
N SER A 650 -26.98 -71.95 34.51
CA SER A 650 -27.01 -71.66 35.95
C SER A 650 -27.34 -72.90 36.77
N GLN A 651 -28.30 -73.74 36.33
CA GLN A 651 -28.59 -75.01 36.98
C GLN A 651 -27.42 -76.00 36.87
N LEU A 652 -26.76 -76.07 35.71
CA LEU A 652 -25.58 -76.92 35.52
C LEU A 652 -24.43 -76.54 36.45
N ARG A 653 -24.20 -75.24 36.68
CA ARG A 653 -23.15 -74.75 37.59
C ARG A 653 -23.41 -75.02 39.07
N ARG A 654 -24.62 -75.47 39.46
CA ARG A 654 -24.94 -75.76 40.88
C ARG A 654 -24.33 -77.05 41.39
N SER A 655 -24.01 -77.98 40.49
CA SER A 655 -23.29 -79.21 40.82
C SER A 655 -21.87 -79.15 40.28
N ASN A 656 -20.94 -79.77 41.01
CA ASN A 656 -19.55 -79.97 40.59
C ASN A 656 -19.25 -81.44 40.27
N ASP A 657 -20.25 -82.31 40.26
CA ASP A 657 -20.11 -83.72 39.87
C ASP A 657 -20.40 -83.88 38.35
N PRO A 658 -19.42 -84.33 37.55
CA PRO A 658 -19.61 -84.53 36.11
C PRO A 658 -20.81 -85.41 35.74
N GLU A 659 -21.15 -86.42 36.55
CA GLU A 659 -22.28 -87.30 36.27
C GLU A 659 -23.62 -86.60 36.50
N GLU A 660 -23.73 -85.83 37.60
CA GLU A 660 -24.92 -85.04 37.94
C GLU A 660 -25.12 -83.89 36.94
N ILE A 661 -24.05 -83.24 36.48
CA ILE A 661 -24.11 -82.19 35.45
C ILE A 661 -24.71 -82.75 34.14
N ILE A 662 -24.33 -83.95 33.72
CA ILE A 662 -24.86 -84.58 32.50
C ILE A 662 -26.35 -84.93 32.66
N GLN A 663 -26.74 -85.46 33.82
CA GLN A 663 -28.13 -85.79 34.13
C GLN A 663 -29.02 -84.54 34.17
N VAL A 664 -28.56 -83.47 34.82
CA VAL A 664 -29.24 -82.18 34.86
C VAL A 664 -29.31 -81.55 33.47
N ALA A 665 -28.23 -81.64 32.67
CA ALA A 665 -28.22 -81.13 31.31
C ALA A 665 -29.28 -81.78 30.44
N ILE A 666 -29.37 -83.11 30.45
CA ILE A 666 -30.34 -83.80 29.61
C ILE A 666 -31.77 -83.60 30.10
N ALA A 667 -32.00 -83.55 31.41
CA ALA A 667 -33.31 -83.29 32.00
C ALA A 667 -33.81 -81.87 31.66
N GLU A 668 -32.98 -80.85 31.86
CA GLU A 668 -33.38 -79.47 31.58
C GLU A 668 -33.48 -79.19 30.08
N LEU A 669 -32.62 -79.79 29.22
CA LEU A 669 -32.74 -79.67 27.77
C LEU A 669 -34.00 -80.35 27.22
N THR A 670 -34.33 -81.56 27.68
CA THR A 670 -35.55 -82.27 27.24
C THR A 670 -36.81 -81.53 27.66
N LYS A 671 -36.83 -80.98 28.88
CA LYS A 671 -37.90 -80.13 29.39
C LYS A 671 -38.01 -78.80 28.62
N ALA A 672 -36.89 -78.12 28.39
CA ALA A 672 -36.85 -76.84 27.69
C ALA A 672 -37.30 -76.95 26.23
N LEU A 673 -36.89 -78.01 25.53
CA LEU A 673 -37.25 -78.25 24.12
C LEU A 673 -38.58 -79.01 23.95
N ARG A 674 -39.25 -79.40 25.05
CA ARG A 674 -40.49 -80.21 25.06
C ARG A 674 -40.36 -81.50 24.25
N ILE A 675 -39.21 -82.16 24.31
CA ILE A 675 -38.93 -83.41 23.60
C ILE A 675 -38.96 -84.60 24.56
N GLN A 676 -39.45 -85.75 24.10
CA GLN A 676 -39.77 -86.89 24.96
C GLN A 676 -38.56 -87.72 25.39
N LYS A 677 -37.47 -87.71 24.64
CA LYS A 677 -36.26 -88.48 24.94
C LYS A 677 -35.02 -87.69 24.54
N GLY A 678 -34.01 -87.71 25.40
CA GLY A 678 -32.69 -87.18 25.12
C GLY A 678 -31.63 -88.18 25.59
N ARG A 679 -30.53 -88.30 24.85
CA ARG A 679 -29.40 -89.17 25.19
C ARG A 679 -28.10 -88.38 25.06
N VAL A 680 -27.29 -88.38 26.11
CA VAL A 680 -25.92 -87.84 26.09
C VAL A 680 -24.95 -89.02 26.15
N VAL A 681 -24.02 -89.09 25.20
CA VAL A 681 -22.95 -90.10 25.18
C VAL A 681 -21.63 -89.35 25.08
N ILE A 682 -20.77 -89.53 26.08
CA ILE A 682 -19.39 -89.00 26.03
C ILE A 682 -18.53 -90.10 25.42
N GLN A 683 -18.04 -89.86 24.20
CA GLN A 683 -17.17 -90.79 23.50
C GLN A 683 -15.79 -90.13 23.31
N PRO A 684 -14.67 -90.82 23.60
CA PRO A 684 -13.36 -90.30 23.25
C PRO A 684 -13.27 -90.17 21.72
N LEU A 685 -12.88 -89.00 21.23
CA LEU A 685 -12.62 -88.76 19.80
C LEU A 685 -11.62 -89.82 19.31
N ALA A 686 -12.07 -90.71 18.43
CA ALA A 686 -11.21 -91.69 17.77
C ALA A 686 -10.20 -90.94 16.88
N GLN A 687 -8.91 -91.23 17.07
CA GLN A 687 -7.86 -90.74 16.17
C GLN A 687 -8.09 -91.31 14.76
N ASP A 688 -8.18 -90.40 13.81
CA ASP A 688 -8.36 -90.61 12.37
C ASP A 688 -7.29 -91.58 11.81
N ARG A 689 -7.64 -92.87 11.61
CA ARG A 689 -6.87 -93.77 10.75
C ARG A 689 -7.51 -93.77 9.36
N ARG A 690 -6.98 -92.92 8.48
CA ARG A 690 -7.12 -93.12 7.04
C ARG A 690 -6.37 -94.39 6.64
N GLN A 691 -7.09 -95.35 6.08
CA GLN A 691 -6.53 -96.50 5.39
C GLN A 691 -6.85 -96.33 3.89
N PRO A 692 -5.87 -96.42 2.98
CA PRO A 692 -6.08 -96.21 1.56
C PRO A 692 -6.77 -97.44 0.93
N ALA A 693 -7.60 -97.17 -0.07
CA ALA A 693 -8.27 -98.17 -0.89
C ALA A 693 -7.24 -99.03 -1.64
N SER A 694 -7.50 -100.33 -1.70
CA SER A 694 -6.96 -101.22 -2.73
C SER A 694 -8.13 -101.90 -3.43
N ASP A 695 -8.23 -101.62 -4.72
CA ASP A 695 -8.99 -102.35 -5.71
C ASP A 695 -8.66 -103.84 -5.66
N GLU A 696 -9.69 -104.71 -5.68
CA GLU A 696 -9.74 -105.89 -6.56
C GLU A 696 -11.08 -106.64 -6.38
N ASP A 697 -11.56 -107.14 -7.51
CA ASP A 697 -12.55 -108.20 -7.70
C ASP A 697 -14.06 -107.89 -7.73
N LEU A 698 -14.44 -107.31 -8.88
CA LEU A 698 -15.28 -107.96 -9.92
C LEU A 698 -16.29 -109.06 -9.50
N GLN A 699 -17.57 -108.71 -9.69
CA GLN A 699 -18.79 -109.49 -10.04
C GLN A 699 -18.58 -110.84 -10.80
N PRO A 700 -19.58 -111.79 -10.91
CA PRO A 700 -21.00 -111.48 -11.21
C PRO A 700 -22.14 -112.44 -10.75
N SER A 701 -23.37 -111.89 -10.84
CA SER A 701 -24.67 -112.45 -11.27
C SER A 701 -25.29 -113.72 -10.63
N SER A 702 -26.57 -113.64 -10.24
CA SER A 702 -27.71 -114.09 -11.09
C SER A 702 -29.08 -114.07 -10.37
N THR A 703 -30.09 -113.43 -11.00
CA THR A 703 -31.50 -113.89 -11.25
C THR A 703 -32.40 -114.33 -10.07
N ASN A 704 -33.71 -114.07 -9.99
CA ASN A 704 -34.73 -113.61 -10.95
C ASN A 704 -36.09 -113.36 -10.22
N ASP A 705 -37.03 -112.75 -10.95
CA ASP A 705 -38.51 -112.89 -10.91
C ASP A 705 -39.29 -112.17 -9.78
N ASP A 706 -40.45 -111.54 -9.99
CA ASP A 706 -41.28 -111.23 -11.17
C ASP A 706 -42.42 -110.24 -10.78
N ASP A 707 -42.96 -109.62 -11.82
CA ASP A 707 -44.06 -108.68 -12.10
C ASP A 707 -45.28 -108.44 -11.18
N SER A 708 -45.79 -107.20 -11.27
CA SER A 708 -47.14 -106.94 -11.86
C SER A 708 -47.42 -105.46 -12.17
N GLN A 709 -47.50 -105.14 -13.47
CA GLN A 709 -48.50 -104.32 -14.24
C GLN A 709 -48.86 -102.88 -13.76
N THR A 710 -49.15 -101.85 -14.57
CA THR A 710 -49.72 -101.74 -15.93
C THR A 710 -49.67 -100.26 -16.43
N VAL A 711 -49.25 -100.03 -17.69
CA VAL A 711 -49.97 -99.33 -18.81
C VAL A 711 -50.22 -97.79 -18.75
N LEU A 712 -49.49 -96.98 -19.56
CA LEU A 712 -49.83 -96.35 -20.88
C LEU A 712 -50.69 -95.06 -20.77
N SER A 713 -50.60 -93.98 -21.57
CA SER A 713 -49.66 -93.44 -22.59
C SER A 713 -50.37 -92.25 -23.29
N HIS A 714 -49.57 -91.39 -23.96
CA HIS A 714 -49.89 -90.56 -25.15
C HIS A 714 -50.75 -89.29 -25.01
N GLN A 715 -50.27 -88.08 -25.40
CA GLN A 715 -49.85 -87.51 -26.73
C GLN A 715 -51.05 -87.03 -27.59
N PRO A 716 -50.84 -86.30 -28.71
CA PRO A 716 -50.07 -85.06 -28.97
C PRO A 716 -50.94 -84.04 -29.78
N ASP A 717 -50.40 -82.91 -30.24
CA ASP A 717 -50.31 -82.59 -31.69
C ASP A 717 -49.85 -81.15 -31.94
N ASP A 718 -48.92 -81.04 -32.89
CA ASP A 718 -48.61 -79.83 -33.64
C ASP A 718 -48.74 -80.20 -35.13
N GLY A 719 -49.30 -79.30 -35.95
CA GLY A 719 -49.42 -79.53 -37.39
C GLY A 719 -50.48 -78.69 -38.12
N SER A 720 -50.04 -77.53 -38.63
CA SER A 720 -50.45 -76.87 -39.89
C SER A 720 -51.74 -77.32 -40.61
N ASN A 721 -52.71 -76.40 -40.74
CA ASN A 721 -53.32 -75.99 -42.03
C ASN A 721 -54.34 -74.85 -41.83
N PHE A 722 -54.20 -73.82 -42.68
CA PHE A 722 -55.00 -72.58 -42.86
C PHE A 722 -54.78 -71.41 -41.90
#